data_AF-A0A1G0XX36-F1
#
_entry.id   AF-A0A1G0XX36-F1
#
_cell.length_a   1.000
_cell.length_b   1.000
_cell.length_c   1.000
_cell.angle_alpha   90.00
_cell.angle_beta   90.00
_cell.angle_gamma   90.00
#
_symmetry.space_group_name_H-M   'P 1'
#
loop_
_entity.id
_entity.type
_entity.pdbx_description
1 polymer ?
#
loop_
_entity_poly.entity_id
_entity_poly.type
_entity_poly.pdbx_seq_one_letter_code
_entity_poly.pdbx_strand_id
1 'polypeptide(L)'
;MKRIAAIVLSVFFTTHLYSGNELPRILSLKDGSVLHGEILSAGMKDGITWKYGKEAGAQAVFPVGMVNEIMINKLSSAGLDTGSVFLANGDELKGEVVALDNETLSFKTPYAGVIKIPAASIEAIFPSRYWDEAYKGPDASSKWSRVGKAVVKDKNSMVLSNNARTGCFVILPEMIRIDFTVDGEASLVWEMCLQIGEDRKRGNYLVMKIDKDKLSLFRRNESKQEEKISEISSKALDEAGDRKFSVTADRIRMIYKIKLNGEELLSLSDPKEEFFKKRDEKEAATTTGTASEPFYFKNSSELSIKIKEVVVSRDGTEAIRKKFAEEKYSRSDVIISEKVFSECRITGVAEGKLSYQTRSQMLETPLKNVGALKLGNRKGAAAVGQSVNLVRIFFAADEHITILLDRVADGKVLGRMACGADISIPLEQVGKLVFSPDLELKEPSETANRLHFDNGDVLYGNLVAVVPGTSLSWKLETGIPPLKFPVSSAKEAIFRGKALKQEKDQAKIRLVNGNIVRGEIKGLDNQKLSLKTSYAENLGISRLALDKILFSDSANEWNSDYAKWIVEANAEMKNDRILVPAGDKPQARCEIQDSPEKLRIEFDIIFTEQMKFMVFSKSKDFLNYDIYLCAGREKDPLNVGQGVMYGSATRHRYKEAHVKLLLDKENKFISLNLNSETILATRNNLWFAHIEKAKNILLMVKGASAQIKNFTVSREDGSVLDVSDEDVISLKNEDKIAGKVQDISGKNVKFDAKDAGQLDIPAERIYVLNFSDKAAKKKTVAGKNSVTVCFNGYEETATFDLSEYSVEKQLVSGGGGIFEKISIPMGIVDKIVFGSDEEQRQ
;
A
#
# COMPACT_ATOMS: atom_id res chain seq x y z
N MET A 1 -53.44 -16.51 38.33
CA MET A 1 -53.17 -15.55 39.44
C MET A 1 -51.67 -15.51 39.70
N LYS A 2 -51.08 -14.30 39.62
CA LYS A 2 -49.88 -13.78 40.31
C LYS A 2 -48.65 -14.69 40.56
N ARG A 3 -47.60 -14.45 39.74
CA ARG A 3 -46.16 -14.11 39.99
C ARG A 3 -45.31 -14.75 41.13
N ILE A 4 -43.99 -14.75 40.82
CA ILE A 4 -42.73 -14.64 41.63
C ILE A 4 -41.97 -15.99 41.76
N ALA A 5 -40.67 -16.20 41.48
CA ALA A 5 -39.49 -15.46 40.96
C ALA A 5 -38.47 -16.53 40.47
N ALA A 6 -37.85 -16.46 39.28
CA ALA A 6 -36.65 -15.72 38.86
C ALA A 6 -35.30 -16.19 39.47
N ILE A 7 -34.56 -17.05 38.73
CA ILE A 7 -33.10 -16.96 38.52
C ILE A 7 -32.84 -17.43 37.08
N VAL A 8 -32.47 -16.52 36.18
CA VAL A 8 -31.97 -16.83 34.83
C VAL A 8 -30.48 -16.49 34.81
N LEU A 9 -29.66 -17.53 34.69
CA LEU A 9 -28.23 -17.42 34.40
C LEU A 9 -28.08 -17.35 32.87
N SER A 10 -28.09 -16.14 32.32
CA SER A 10 -27.81 -15.92 30.90
C SER A 10 -26.30 -15.95 30.67
N VAL A 11 -25.80 -17.09 30.19
CA VAL A 11 -24.47 -17.22 29.58
C VAL A 11 -24.54 -16.54 28.21
N PHE A 12 -24.03 -15.32 28.09
CA PHE A 12 -23.76 -14.70 26.80
C PHE A 12 -22.44 -15.27 26.25
N PHE A 13 -22.54 -16.26 25.37
CA PHE A 13 -21.48 -16.57 24.41
C PHE A 13 -21.52 -15.47 23.33
N THR A 14 -20.79 -14.37 23.52
CA THR A 14 -20.40 -13.50 22.40
C THR A 14 -19.23 -14.14 21.68
N THR A 15 -19.53 -14.99 20.71
CA THR A 15 -18.60 -15.30 19.62
C THR A 15 -18.27 -13.99 18.91
N HIS A 16 -17.07 -13.44 19.16
CA HIS A 16 -16.48 -12.41 18.32
C HIS A 16 -16.05 -13.07 17.01
N LEU A 17 -17.01 -13.24 16.10
CA LEU A 17 -16.71 -13.40 14.70
C LEU A 17 -16.20 -12.04 14.21
N TYR A 18 -14.91 -11.98 13.90
CA TYR A 18 -14.30 -10.91 13.11
C TYR A 18 -15.10 -10.73 11.81
N SER A 19 -15.98 -9.74 11.76
CA SER A 19 -16.45 -9.17 10.50
C SER A 19 -15.43 -8.12 10.08
N GLY A 20 -14.61 -8.47 9.07
CA GLY A 20 -13.73 -7.52 8.41
C GLY A 20 -14.49 -6.39 7.71
N ASN A 21 -13.76 -5.29 7.49
CA ASN A 21 -14.08 -4.10 6.66
C ASN A 21 -14.86 -2.93 7.29
N GLU A 22 -14.43 -2.42 8.44
CA GLU A 22 -14.42 -0.96 8.61
C GLU A 22 -12.98 -0.50 8.34
N LEU A 23 -12.77 0.17 7.19
CA LEU A 23 -11.47 0.73 6.86
C LEU A 23 -11.13 1.83 7.88
N PRO A 24 -9.91 1.84 8.45
CA PRO A 24 -9.57 2.81 9.47
C PRO A 24 -9.50 4.22 8.87
N ARG A 25 -10.05 5.21 9.58
CA ARG A 25 -9.98 6.63 9.18
C ARG A 25 -8.56 7.13 9.44
N ILE A 26 -8.03 7.93 8.52
CA ILE A 26 -6.62 8.36 8.54
C ILE A 26 -6.56 9.88 8.69
N LEU A 27 -5.79 10.35 9.68
CA LEU A 27 -5.39 11.75 9.82
C LEU A 27 -3.98 11.91 9.25
N SER A 28 -3.81 12.83 8.30
CA SER A 28 -2.50 13.23 7.79
C SER A 28 -2.19 14.67 8.21
N LEU A 29 -0.99 14.88 8.75
CA LEU A 29 -0.47 16.19 9.15
C LEU A 29 0.46 16.76 8.08
N LYS A 30 0.61 18.08 8.08
CA LYS A 30 1.48 18.80 7.12
C LYS A 30 2.97 18.55 7.29
N ASP A 31 3.39 17.91 8.38
CA ASP A 31 4.78 17.46 8.59
C ASP A 31 5.04 16.05 8.02
N GLY A 32 4.02 15.42 7.43
CA GLY A 32 4.07 14.06 6.91
C GLY A 32 3.63 12.99 7.90
N SER A 33 3.32 13.34 9.15
CA SER A 33 2.81 12.38 10.13
C SER A 33 1.45 11.83 9.69
N VAL A 34 1.25 10.54 9.96
CA VAL A 34 0.03 9.79 9.66
C VAL A 34 -0.42 9.05 10.91
N LEU A 35 -1.71 9.16 11.23
CA LEU A 35 -2.30 8.55 12.41
C LEU A 35 -3.68 7.98 12.08
N HIS A 36 -3.86 6.68 12.30
CA HIS A 36 -5.17 6.06 12.24
C HIS A 36 -6.02 6.46 13.46
N GLY A 37 -7.34 6.44 13.29
CA GLY A 37 -8.24 6.82 14.37
C GLY A 37 -9.62 7.24 13.89
N GLU A 38 -10.24 8.14 14.65
CA GLU A 38 -11.56 8.68 14.38
C GLU A 38 -11.62 10.17 14.73
N ILE A 39 -12.26 10.96 13.85
CA ILE A 39 -12.65 12.33 14.18
C ILE A 39 -13.82 12.30 15.17
N LEU A 40 -13.65 12.94 16.32
CA LEU A 40 -14.71 13.14 17.31
C LEU A 40 -15.42 14.48 17.08
N SER A 41 -14.62 15.52 16.82
CA SER A 41 -15.11 16.84 16.47
C SER A 41 -14.07 17.63 15.69
N ALA A 42 -14.52 18.66 14.99
CA ALA A 42 -13.62 19.66 14.43
C ALA A 42 -14.27 21.03 14.51
N GLY A 43 -13.47 22.07 14.73
CA GLY A 43 -13.90 23.45 14.70
C GLY A 43 -12.72 24.35 14.40
N MET A 44 -12.95 25.45 13.69
CA MET A 44 -11.85 26.35 13.29
C MET A 44 -11.11 26.97 14.47
N LYS A 45 -11.81 27.23 15.58
CA LYS A 45 -11.22 27.75 16.82
C LYS A 45 -10.77 26.65 17.77
N ASP A 46 -11.51 25.55 17.80
CA ASP A 46 -11.33 24.50 18.81
C ASP A 46 -10.36 23.39 18.36
N GLY A 47 -9.95 23.39 17.08
CA GLY A 47 -9.11 22.35 16.50
C GLY A 47 -9.90 21.11 16.09
N ILE A 48 -9.17 20.06 15.74
CA ILE A 48 -9.69 18.74 15.36
C ILE A 48 -9.41 17.79 16.53
N THR A 49 -10.48 17.32 17.18
CA THR A 49 -10.38 16.29 18.21
C THR A 49 -10.32 14.93 17.54
N TRP A 50 -9.17 14.28 17.63
CA TRP A 50 -8.90 12.99 17.02
C TRP A 50 -8.65 11.94 18.08
N LYS A 51 -9.37 10.81 17.99
CA LYS A 51 -9.17 9.64 18.83
C LYS A 51 -8.29 8.65 18.07
N TYR A 52 -7.10 8.37 18.59
CA TYR A 52 -6.09 7.54 17.92
C TYR A 52 -5.89 6.15 18.54
N GLY A 53 -6.59 5.85 19.65
CA GLY A 53 -6.50 4.57 20.35
C GLY A 53 -7.83 4.19 21.01
N LYS A 54 -7.92 2.95 21.50
CA LYS A 54 -9.14 2.44 22.15
C LYS A 54 -9.20 2.78 23.63
N GLU A 55 -8.04 2.96 24.25
CA GLU A 55 -7.86 3.29 25.64
C GLU A 55 -8.39 4.69 26.01
N ALA A 56 -8.83 4.82 27.26
CA ALA A 56 -9.34 6.08 27.80
C ALA A 56 -8.22 7.14 27.77
N GLY A 57 -8.49 8.26 27.09
CA GLY A 57 -7.53 9.36 26.95
C GLY A 57 -6.62 9.30 25.71
N ALA A 58 -6.74 8.28 24.84
CA ALA A 58 -6.08 8.25 23.53
C ALA A 58 -6.77 9.18 22.51
N GLN A 59 -6.83 10.45 22.87
CA GLN A 59 -7.36 11.52 22.03
C GLN A 59 -6.47 12.76 22.13
N ALA A 60 -6.40 13.53 21.06
CA ALA A 60 -5.67 14.78 21.00
C ALA A 60 -6.41 15.82 20.18
N VAL A 61 -6.14 17.09 20.47
CA VAL A 61 -6.67 18.22 19.72
C VAL A 61 -5.57 18.76 18.81
N PHE A 62 -5.78 18.65 17.51
CA PHE A 62 -4.87 19.13 16.47
C PHE A 62 -5.35 20.49 15.97
N PRO A 63 -4.51 21.55 15.99
CA PRO A 63 -4.86 22.80 15.32
C PRO A 63 -5.14 22.56 13.83
N VAL A 64 -6.21 23.17 13.30
CA VAL A 64 -6.61 22.96 11.89
C VAL A 64 -5.48 23.25 10.91
N GLY A 65 -4.68 24.28 11.18
CA GLY A 65 -3.54 24.66 10.34
C GLY A 65 -2.45 23.58 10.20
N MET A 66 -2.44 22.56 11.06
CA MET A 66 -1.47 21.45 11.06
C MET A 66 -1.97 20.22 10.32
N VAL A 67 -3.28 20.11 10.16
CA VAL A 67 -3.90 18.98 9.46
C VAL A 67 -3.86 19.28 7.97
N ASN A 68 -3.40 18.29 7.20
CA ASN A 68 -3.47 18.31 5.75
C ASN A 68 -4.83 17.75 5.31
N GLU A 69 -5.09 16.49 5.69
CA GLU A 69 -6.31 15.80 5.28
C GLU A 69 -6.79 14.79 6.33
N ILE A 70 -8.08 14.49 6.26
CA ILE A 70 -8.71 13.41 7.00
C ILE A 70 -9.46 12.52 6.00
N MET A 71 -9.04 11.27 5.89
CA MET A 71 -9.75 10.24 5.16
C MET A 71 -10.79 9.60 6.07
N ILE A 72 -12.06 9.65 5.69
CA ILE A 72 -13.19 9.14 6.49
C ILE A 72 -13.64 7.78 5.97
N ASN A 73 -13.95 7.67 4.67
CA ASN A 73 -14.49 6.45 4.07
C ASN A 73 -13.84 6.17 2.71
N LYS A 74 -13.73 4.89 2.34
CA LYS A 74 -13.44 4.48 0.96
C LYS A 74 -14.73 4.55 0.15
N LEU A 75 -14.65 5.23 -0.97
CA LEU A 75 -15.81 5.66 -1.75
C LEU A 75 -16.42 4.51 -2.57
N SER A 76 -17.74 4.33 -2.50
CA SER A 76 -18.53 3.58 -3.48
C SER A 76 -19.30 4.56 -4.35
N SER A 77 -18.99 4.60 -5.63
CA SER A 77 -19.50 5.60 -6.56
C SER A 77 -20.95 5.35 -6.97
N ALA A 78 -21.83 6.29 -6.61
CA ALA A 78 -23.21 6.33 -7.10
C ALA A 78 -23.47 7.70 -7.72
N GLY A 79 -23.87 7.76 -9.00
CA GLY A 79 -24.29 9.01 -9.64
C GLY A 79 -23.89 9.22 -11.11
N LEU A 80 -23.84 8.18 -11.96
CA LEU A 80 -23.46 8.35 -13.38
C LEU A 80 -24.42 9.24 -14.20
N ASP A 81 -25.70 9.30 -13.83
CA ASP A 81 -26.77 9.93 -14.62
C ASP A 81 -27.42 11.15 -13.95
N THR A 82 -26.91 11.60 -12.80
CA THR A 82 -27.50 12.75 -12.10
C THR A 82 -27.16 14.06 -12.80
N GLY A 83 -28.04 15.06 -12.66
CA GLY A 83 -27.75 16.42 -13.12
C GLY A 83 -26.59 17.06 -12.35
N SER A 84 -26.03 18.13 -12.91
CA SER A 84 -24.94 18.90 -12.32
C SER A 84 -25.28 20.39 -12.26
N VAL A 85 -24.82 21.05 -11.21
CA VAL A 85 -24.85 22.51 -11.06
C VAL A 85 -23.42 22.98 -10.90
N PHE A 86 -22.98 23.85 -11.80
CA PHE A 86 -21.68 24.50 -11.72
C PHE A 86 -21.85 25.86 -11.06
N LEU A 87 -21.00 26.12 -10.07
CA LEU A 87 -20.96 27.39 -9.36
C LEU A 87 -19.88 28.30 -9.94
N ALA A 88 -20.08 29.61 -9.83
CA ALA A 88 -19.15 30.61 -10.34
C ALA A 88 -17.76 30.59 -9.67
N ASN A 89 -17.61 29.89 -8.53
CA ASN A 89 -16.32 29.65 -7.88
C ASN A 89 -15.59 28.40 -8.40
N GLY A 90 -16.17 27.67 -9.36
CA GLY A 90 -15.60 26.46 -9.95
C GLY A 90 -16.11 25.15 -9.35
N ASP A 91 -16.82 25.18 -8.21
CA ASP A 91 -17.37 23.97 -7.58
C ASP A 91 -18.47 23.33 -8.46
N GLU A 92 -18.55 22.00 -8.44
CA GLU A 92 -19.61 21.22 -9.10
C GLU A 92 -20.44 20.45 -8.05
N LEU A 93 -21.76 20.58 -8.12
CA LEU A 93 -22.69 19.79 -7.30
C LEU A 93 -23.50 18.85 -8.20
N LYS A 94 -23.51 17.55 -7.87
CA LYS A 94 -24.38 16.58 -8.53
C LYS A 94 -25.66 16.31 -7.74
N GLY A 95 -26.76 16.09 -8.47
CA GLY A 95 -28.07 15.94 -7.87
C GLY A 95 -29.22 16.24 -8.83
N GLU A 96 -30.36 16.59 -8.26
CA GLU A 96 -31.61 16.84 -8.97
C GLU A 96 -32.08 18.29 -8.72
N VAL A 97 -32.44 18.98 -9.80
CA VAL A 97 -33.09 20.30 -9.72
C VAL A 97 -34.53 20.11 -9.25
N VAL A 98 -34.86 20.62 -8.06
CA VAL A 98 -36.21 20.55 -7.48
C VAL A 98 -37.03 21.76 -7.90
N ALA A 99 -36.45 22.95 -7.74
CA ALA A 99 -37.10 24.21 -8.09
C ALA A 99 -36.05 25.31 -8.35
N LEU A 100 -36.38 26.27 -9.20
CA LEU A 100 -35.56 27.44 -9.49
C LEU A 100 -36.45 28.68 -9.53
N ASP A 101 -36.04 29.74 -8.86
CA ASP A 101 -36.70 31.05 -8.93
C ASP A 101 -35.66 32.19 -9.17
N ASN A 102 -36.07 33.43 -8.91
CA ASN A 102 -35.20 34.60 -9.10
C ASN A 102 -34.12 34.76 -8.03
N GLU A 103 -34.24 34.09 -6.90
CA GLU A 103 -33.35 34.22 -5.75
C GLU A 103 -32.54 32.94 -5.50
N THR A 104 -33.16 31.77 -5.62
CA THR A 104 -32.58 30.49 -5.22
C THR A 104 -32.84 29.35 -6.20
N LEU A 105 -31.90 28.42 -6.23
CA LEU A 105 -32.06 27.06 -6.75
C LEU A 105 -32.21 26.11 -5.55
N SER A 106 -33.30 25.36 -5.51
CA SER A 106 -33.44 24.20 -4.61
C SER A 106 -32.91 22.97 -5.32
N PHE A 107 -31.81 22.42 -4.84
CA PHE A 107 -31.09 21.31 -5.46
C PHE A 107 -30.94 20.14 -4.48
N LYS A 108 -31.43 18.96 -4.87
CA LYS A 108 -31.38 17.76 -4.04
C LYS A 108 -30.11 16.98 -4.36
N THR A 109 -29.17 16.94 -3.42
CA THR A 109 -27.95 16.14 -3.53
C THR A 109 -28.12 14.79 -2.83
N PRO A 110 -27.38 13.75 -3.25
CA PRO A 110 -27.40 12.46 -2.57
C PRO A 110 -26.77 12.50 -1.16
N TYR A 111 -25.92 13.50 -0.88
CA TYR A 111 -25.14 13.58 0.36
C TYR A 111 -25.65 14.61 1.38
N ALA A 112 -26.44 15.61 0.99
CA ALA A 112 -26.93 16.66 1.88
C ALA A 112 -28.43 16.93 1.78
N GLY A 113 -29.17 16.15 0.97
CA GLY A 113 -30.58 16.41 0.72
C GLY A 113 -30.79 17.69 -0.06
N VAL A 114 -31.84 18.46 0.24
CA VAL A 114 -32.16 19.69 -0.50
C VAL A 114 -31.35 20.87 0.04
N ILE A 115 -30.48 21.42 -0.81
CA ILE A 115 -29.69 22.62 -0.56
C ILE A 115 -30.34 23.80 -1.29
N LYS A 116 -30.37 24.98 -0.65
CA LYS A 116 -30.78 26.24 -1.30
C LYS A 116 -29.56 27.04 -1.70
N ILE A 117 -29.31 27.12 -3.00
CA ILE A 117 -28.16 27.80 -3.58
C ILE A 117 -28.62 29.17 -4.11
N PRO A 118 -27.96 30.28 -3.77
CA PRO A 118 -28.28 31.57 -4.37
C PRO A 118 -28.16 31.50 -5.89
N ALA A 119 -29.21 31.85 -6.61
CA ALA A 119 -29.21 31.72 -8.05
C ALA A 119 -28.20 32.65 -8.76
N ALA A 120 -27.69 33.66 -8.04
CA ALA A 120 -26.61 34.53 -8.48
C ALA A 120 -25.21 33.90 -8.43
N SER A 121 -25.03 32.77 -7.72
CA SER A 121 -23.75 32.06 -7.66
C SER A 121 -23.65 30.93 -8.69
N ILE A 122 -24.68 30.72 -9.50
CA ILE A 122 -24.78 29.62 -10.47
C ILE A 122 -24.17 30.06 -11.79
N GLU A 123 -23.21 29.28 -12.28
CA GLU A 123 -22.62 29.43 -13.62
C GLU A 123 -23.50 28.73 -14.66
N ALA A 124 -23.83 27.46 -14.42
CA ALA A 124 -24.62 26.64 -15.33
C ALA A 124 -25.39 25.54 -14.58
N ILE A 125 -26.53 25.14 -15.13
CA ILE A 125 -27.33 24.01 -14.63
C ILE A 125 -27.50 23.00 -15.76
N PHE A 126 -27.20 21.74 -15.48
CA PHE A 126 -27.44 20.59 -16.33
C PHE A 126 -28.44 19.71 -15.61
N PRO A 127 -29.76 19.83 -15.88
CA PRO A 127 -30.78 19.09 -15.13
C PRO A 127 -30.64 17.56 -15.24
N SER A 128 -30.00 17.10 -16.32
CA SER A 128 -29.45 15.77 -16.50
C SER A 128 -28.09 15.89 -17.18
N ARG A 129 -27.24 14.86 -17.04
CA ARG A 129 -25.96 14.79 -17.76
C ARG A 129 -26.17 15.01 -19.27
N TYR A 130 -25.39 15.93 -19.85
CA TYR A 130 -25.48 16.24 -21.27
C TYR A 130 -24.62 15.28 -22.08
N TRP A 131 -25.26 14.55 -22.98
CA TRP A 131 -24.62 13.57 -23.85
C TRP A 131 -24.52 14.13 -25.27
N ASP A 132 -23.30 14.33 -25.74
CA ASP A 132 -23.00 14.77 -27.10
C ASP A 132 -22.87 13.53 -28.00
N GLU A 133 -23.64 13.46 -29.09
CA GLU A 133 -23.63 12.33 -30.01
C GLU A 133 -22.25 12.23 -30.69
N ALA A 134 -21.48 11.19 -30.36
CA ALA A 134 -20.17 10.94 -30.96
C ALA A 134 -20.28 10.06 -32.22
N TYR A 135 -21.27 9.17 -32.26
CA TYR A 135 -21.45 8.21 -33.35
C TYR A 135 -22.90 7.73 -33.46
N LYS A 136 -23.36 7.47 -34.69
CA LYS A 136 -24.67 6.89 -34.98
C LYS A 136 -24.57 5.79 -36.04
N GLY A 137 -25.30 4.69 -35.84
CA GLY A 137 -25.40 3.59 -36.79
C GLY A 137 -26.43 2.54 -36.33
N PRO A 138 -26.40 1.33 -36.89
CA PRO A 138 -25.65 0.93 -38.06
C PRO A 138 -26.18 1.55 -39.36
N ASP A 139 -25.34 2.27 -40.10
CA ASP A 139 -25.72 2.83 -41.40
C ASP A 139 -25.14 2.01 -42.57
N ALA A 140 -25.59 2.28 -43.80
CA ALA A 140 -25.09 1.61 -44.99
C ALA A 140 -23.63 1.97 -45.34
N SER A 141 -22.96 2.84 -44.55
CA SER A 141 -21.57 3.23 -44.78
C SER A 141 -20.60 2.11 -44.44
N SER A 142 -19.43 2.09 -45.09
CA SER A 142 -18.41 1.04 -45.03
C SER A 142 -17.69 0.90 -43.67
N LYS A 143 -18.12 1.61 -42.62
CA LYS A 143 -17.46 1.61 -41.30
C LYS A 143 -17.82 0.40 -40.42
N TRP A 144 -18.93 -0.29 -40.72
CA TRP A 144 -19.32 -1.52 -40.02
C TRP A 144 -18.77 -2.75 -40.73
N SER A 145 -17.93 -3.47 -40.01
CA SER A 145 -17.48 -4.80 -40.36
C SER A 145 -18.59 -5.82 -40.14
N ARG A 146 -18.55 -6.89 -40.93
CA ARG A 146 -19.57 -7.94 -40.91
C ARG A 146 -18.88 -9.29 -41.02
N VAL A 147 -19.22 -10.19 -40.10
CA VAL A 147 -18.73 -11.57 -40.08
C VAL A 147 -19.95 -12.49 -40.03
N GLY A 148 -19.97 -13.50 -40.90
CA GLY A 148 -21.13 -14.37 -41.07
C GLY A 148 -22.29 -13.69 -41.82
N LYS A 149 -23.52 -14.17 -41.61
CA LYS A 149 -24.73 -13.64 -42.26
C LYS A 149 -25.27 -12.41 -41.51
N ALA A 150 -24.58 -11.27 -41.67
CA ALA A 150 -25.00 -9.97 -41.18
C ALA A 150 -25.42 -9.07 -42.36
N VAL A 151 -26.68 -8.61 -42.37
CA VAL A 151 -27.27 -7.89 -43.50
C VAL A 151 -27.87 -6.56 -43.03
N VAL A 152 -27.52 -5.47 -43.72
CA VAL A 152 -28.19 -4.16 -43.54
C VAL A 152 -29.55 -4.24 -44.21
N LYS A 153 -30.61 -4.00 -43.44
CA LYS A 153 -31.99 -4.11 -43.94
C LYS A 153 -32.61 -2.75 -44.26
N ASP A 154 -32.26 -1.71 -43.52
CA ASP A 154 -32.69 -0.31 -43.73
C ASP A 154 -31.62 0.67 -43.21
N LYS A 155 -31.84 1.99 -43.34
CA LYS A 155 -30.82 3.04 -43.11
C LYS A 155 -30.26 3.14 -41.68
N ASN A 156 -30.76 2.39 -40.69
CA ASN A 156 -30.26 2.40 -39.31
C ASN A 156 -30.39 1.03 -38.62
N SER A 157 -30.37 -0.08 -39.38
CA SER A 157 -30.49 -1.41 -38.78
C SER A 157 -29.69 -2.50 -39.46
N MET A 158 -29.30 -3.48 -38.63
CA MET A 158 -28.55 -4.65 -39.04
C MET A 158 -29.20 -5.91 -38.49
N VAL A 159 -29.44 -6.88 -39.37
CA VAL A 159 -29.94 -8.21 -39.01
C VAL A 159 -28.75 -9.16 -38.89
N LEU A 160 -28.66 -9.86 -37.76
CA LEU A 160 -27.64 -10.85 -37.45
C LEU A 160 -28.28 -12.23 -37.36
N SER A 161 -27.95 -13.15 -38.27
CA SER A 161 -28.31 -14.57 -38.14
C SER A 161 -27.45 -15.28 -37.07
N ASN A 162 -27.69 -16.57 -36.85
CA ASN A 162 -26.88 -17.39 -35.94
C ASN A 162 -25.38 -17.25 -36.21
N ASN A 163 -24.60 -17.01 -35.15
CA ASN A 163 -23.15 -16.77 -35.14
C ASN A 163 -22.69 -15.58 -35.99
N ALA A 164 -23.60 -14.73 -36.47
CA ALA A 164 -23.24 -13.50 -37.15
C ALA A 164 -22.79 -12.45 -36.14
N ARG A 165 -21.79 -11.66 -36.54
CA ARG A 165 -21.24 -10.55 -35.78
C ARG A 165 -21.16 -9.32 -36.66
N THR A 166 -21.36 -8.17 -36.04
CA THR A 166 -21.06 -6.88 -36.65
C THR A 166 -20.46 -5.92 -35.64
N GLY A 167 -19.61 -5.03 -36.10
CA GLY A 167 -18.95 -4.07 -35.23
C GLY A 167 -18.25 -2.98 -36.02
N CYS A 168 -17.81 -1.95 -35.33
CA CYS A 168 -17.07 -0.83 -35.92
C CYS A 168 -15.95 -0.37 -34.99
N PHE A 169 -14.99 0.36 -35.56
CA PHE A 169 -13.92 0.98 -34.79
C PHE A 169 -14.37 2.35 -34.28
N VAL A 170 -14.76 2.43 -33.01
CA VAL A 170 -15.07 3.69 -32.33
C VAL A 170 -14.08 3.88 -31.19
N ILE A 171 -13.45 5.05 -31.14
CA ILE A 171 -12.66 5.45 -29.97
C ILE A 171 -13.68 5.82 -28.89
N LEU A 172 -13.80 4.98 -27.87
CA LEU A 172 -14.69 5.24 -26.74
C LEU A 172 -14.06 6.34 -25.85
N PRO A 173 -14.79 7.42 -25.53
CA PRO A 173 -14.41 8.40 -24.51
C PRO A 173 -14.26 7.77 -23.10
N GLU A 174 -13.78 8.54 -22.12
CA GLU A 174 -13.70 8.13 -20.71
C GLU A 174 -15.10 7.93 -20.10
N MET A 175 -16.00 8.88 -20.35
CA MET A 175 -17.41 8.81 -20.02
C MET A 175 -18.23 8.55 -21.27
N ILE A 176 -18.96 7.43 -21.32
CA ILE A 176 -19.74 7.04 -22.49
C ILE A 176 -21.17 6.65 -22.14
N ARG A 177 -22.06 6.89 -23.09
CA ARG A 177 -23.40 6.33 -23.13
C ARG A 177 -23.63 5.66 -24.48
N ILE A 178 -24.19 4.45 -24.47
CA ILE A 178 -24.54 3.68 -25.65
C ILE A 178 -26.02 3.35 -25.58
N ASP A 179 -26.81 3.97 -26.45
CA ASP A 179 -28.22 3.65 -26.64
C ASP A 179 -28.38 2.78 -27.88
N PHE A 180 -29.20 1.74 -27.80
CA PHE A 180 -29.50 0.87 -28.94
C PHE A 180 -30.79 0.07 -28.71
N THR A 181 -31.38 -0.40 -29.80
CA THR A 181 -32.57 -1.25 -29.77
C THR A 181 -32.23 -2.64 -30.31
N VAL A 182 -32.61 -3.68 -29.57
CA VAL A 182 -32.56 -5.08 -30.03
C VAL A 182 -33.97 -5.57 -30.27
N ASP A 183 -34.25 -5.99 -31.49
CA ASP A 183 -35.53 -6.54 -31.92
C ASP A 183 -35.37 -8.02 -32.28
N GLY A 184 -36.29 -8.85 -31.79
CA GLY A 184 -36.29 -10.28 -32.05
C GLY A 184 -37.27 -11.02 -31.15
N GLU A 185 -37.41 -12.31 -31.41
CA GLU A 185 -38.26 -13.23 -30.64
C GLU A 185 -37.80 -13.37 -29.18
N ALA A 186 -38.53 -14.17 -28.39
CA ALA A 186 -38.08 -14.61 -27.07
C ALA A 186 -36.83 -15.50 -27.17
N SER A 187 -36.17 -15.73 -26.04
CA SER A 187 -35.03 -16.64 -25.85
C SER A 187 -33.79 -16.31 -26.70
N LEU A 188 -33.49 -15.01 -26.82
CA LEU A 188 -32.31 -14.55 -27.53
C LEU A 188 -31.02 -14.80 -26.74
N VAL A 189 -29.94 -15.06 -27.47
CA VAL A 189 -28.59 -15.18 -26.93
C VAL A 189 -27.68 -14.30 -27.75
N TRP A 190 -27.16 -13.23 -27.15
CA TRP A 190 -26.29 -12.27 -27.85
C TRP A 190 -25.32 -11.60 -26.88
N GLU A 191 -24.24 -11.04 -27.42
CA GLU A 191 -23.24 -10.32 -26.64
C GLU A 191 -22.80 -9.01 -27.29
N MET A 192 -22.39 -8.06 -26.45
CA MET A 192 -21.82 -6.76 -26.83
C MET A 192 -20.57 -6.46 -26.01
N CYS A 193 -19.57 -5.82 -26.63
CA CYS A 193 -18.42 -5.29 -25.92
C CYS A 193 -18.72 -3.89 -25.34
N LEU A 194 -18.48 -3.72 -24.03
CA LEU A 194 -18.69 -2.46 -23.30
C LEU A 194 -17.41 -1.63 -23.16
N GLN A 195 -16.27 -2.30 -22.94
CA GLN A 195 -14.99 -1.66 -22.71
C GLN A 195 -13.85 -2.52 -23.24
N ILE A 196 -12.78 -1.85 -23.63
CA ILE A 196 -11.55 -2.44 -24.11
C ILE A 196 -10.42 -1.76 -23.35
N GLY A 197 -9.46 -2.56 -22.93
CA GLY A 197 -8.20 -2.06 -22.40
C GLY A 197 -7.42 -1.24 -23.44
N GLU A 198 -6.36 -0.58 -22.97
CA GLU A 198 -5.57 0.31 -23.83
C GLU A 198 -4.85 -0.42 -24.98
N ASP A 199 -4.64 -1.74 -24.86
CA ASP A 199 -4.21 -2.60 -25.97
C ASP A 199 -5.37 -2.90 -26.92
N ARG A 200 -5.49 -2.06 -27.96
CA ARG A 200 -6.57 -2.13 -28.95
C ARG A 200 -6.49 -3.32 -29.91
N LYS A 201 -5.42 -4.13 -29.86
CA LYS A 201 -5.20 -5.28 -30.79
C LYS A 201 -5.34 -6.63 -30.09
N ARG A 202 -4.98 -6.71 -28.81
CA ARG A 202 -5.17 -7.87 -27.93
C ARG A 202 -5.56 -7.35 -26.55
N GLY A 203 -6.80 -6.89 -26.45
CA GLY A 203 -7.26 -6.20 -25.24
C GLY A 203 -7.89 -7.14 -24.23
N ASN A 204 -7.89 -6.69 -22.99
CA ASN A 204 -8.84 -7.13 -21.98
C ASN A 204 -10.20 -6.43 -22.23
N TYR A 205 -11.30 -7.17 -22.18
CA TYR A 205 -12.63 -6.69 -22.53
C TYR A 205 -13.58 -6.79 -21.37
N LEU A 206 -14.53 -5.85 -21.31
CA LEU A 206 -15.78 -6.04 -20.59
C LEU A 206 -16.86 -6.41 -21.61
N VAL A 207 -17.51 -7.54 -21.40
CA VAL A 207 -18.54 -8.08 -22.30
C VAL A 207 -19.86 -8.19 -21.56
N MET A 208 -20.91 -7.64 -22.16
CA MET A 208 -22.30 -7.86 -21.78
C MET A 208 -22.87 -9.02 -22.60
N LYS A 209 -23.49 -9.99 -21.93
CA LYS A 209 -24.19 -11.11 -22.57
C LYS A 209 -25.63 -11.16 -22.11
N ILE A 210 -26.54 -11.35 -23.05
CA ILE A 210 -27.92 -11.76 -22.80
C ILE A 210 -28.06 -13.24 -23.15
N ASP A 211 -28.63 -14.02 -22.24
CA ASP A 211 -29.04 -15.41 -22.44
C ASP A 211 -30.45 -15.56 -21.88
N LYS A 212 -31.45 -15.49 -22.79
CA LYS A 212 -32.88 -15.50 -22.45
C LYS A 212 -33.24 -14.35 -21.50
N ASP A 213 -33.63 -14.68 -20.26
CA ASP A 213 -34.00 -13.75 -19.21
C ASP A 213 -32.79 -13.24 -18.41
N LYS A 214 -31.57 -13.66 -18.73
CA LYS A 214 -30.36 -13.29 -17.98
C LYS A 214 -29.52 -12.26 -18.69
N LEU A 215 -29.10 -11.24 -17.95
CA LEU A 215 -28.03 -10.33 -18.31
C LEU A 215 -26.80 -10.64 -17.46
N SER A 216 -25.68 -10.92 -18.10
CA SER A 216 -24.38 -11.18 -17.44
C SER A 216 -23.30 -10.23 -17.93
N LEU A 217 -22.43 -9.80 -17.01
CA LEU A 217 -21.20 -9.06 -17.32
C LEU A 217 -19.98 -9.94 -17.06
N PHE A 218 -19.04 -9.95 -18.01
CA PHE A 218 -17.80 -10.74 -17.93
C PHE A 218 -16.58 -9.88 -18.23
N ARG A 219 -15.50 -10.08 -17.47
CA ARG A 219 -14.15 -9.74 -17.93
C ARG A 219 -13.68 -10.85 -18.86
N ARG A 220 -13.23 -10.51 -20.05
CA ARG A 220 -12.66 -11.45 -21.00
C ARG A 220 -11.23 -11.03 -21.31
N ASN A 221 -10.27 -11.92 -21.07
CA ASN A 221 -8.88 -11.64 -21.41
C ASN A 221 -8.55 -11.99 -22.87
N GLU A 222 -7.32 -11.70 -23.28
CA GLU A 222 -6.79 -12.03 -24.62
C GLU A 222 -6.91 -13.52 -24.98
N SER A 223 -6.78 -14.40 -23.98
CA SER A 223 -6.92 -15.85 -24.13
C SER A 223 -8.39 -16.31 -24.18
N LYS A 224 -9.34 -15.38 -24.25
CA LYS A 224 -10.79 -15.60 -24.21
C LYS A 224 -11.27 -16.29 -22.93
N GLN A 225 -10.47 -16.30 -21.87
CA GLN A 225 -10.95 -16.73 -20.56
C GLN A 225 -11.90 -15.68 -20.01
N GLU A 226 -13.00 -16.13 -19.43
CA GLU A 226 -14.07 -15.29 -18.92
C GLU A 226 -14.16 -15.37 -17.41
N GLU A 227 -14.18 -14.22 -16.75
CA GLU A 227 -14.50 -14.07 -15.34
C GLU A 227 -15.83 -13.33 -15.24
N LYS A 228 -16.87 -13.98 -14.70
CA LYS A 228 -18.17 -13.36 -14.50
C LYS A 228 -18.09 -12.32 -13.38
N ILE A 229 -18.51 -11.09 -13.65
CA ILE A 229 -18.57 -10.00 -12.68
C ILE A 229 -19.93 -9.97 -11.99
N SER A 230 -21.01 -10.07 -12.77
CA SER A 230 -22.38 -9.96 -12.28
C SER A 230 -23.35 -10.68 -13.21
N GLU A 231 -24.49 -11.12 -12.65
CA GLU A 231 -25.62 -11.68 -13.38
C GLU A 231 -26.92 -11.18 -12.74
N ILE A 232 -27.89 -10.79 -13.56
CA ILE A 232 -29.25 -10.48 -13.13
C ILE A 232 -30.26 -11.13 -14.08
N SER A 233 -31.41 -11.54 -13.54
CA SER A 233 -32.55 -12.03 -14.32
C SER A 233 -33.66 -11.00 -14.40
N SER A 234 -34.26 -10.83 -15.58
CA SER A 234 -35.45 -10.01 -15.79
C SER A 234 -36.30 -10.59 -16.92
N LYS A 235 -37.61 -10.75 -16.68
CA LYS A 235 -38.56 -11.25 -17.70
C LYS A 235 -38.60 -10.35 -18.94
N ALA A 236 -38.43 -9.04 -18.76
CA ALA A 236 -38.41 -8.08 -19.87
C ALA A 236 -37.27 -8.33 -20.89
N LEU A 237 -36.22 -9.06 -20.51
CA LEU A 237 -35.17 -9.49 -21.43
C LEU A 237 -35.64 -10.60 -22.38
N ASP A 238 -36.58 -11.43 -21.95
CA ASP A 238 -37.08 -12.58 -22.71
C ASP A 238 -38.34 -12.27 -23.55
N GLU A 239 -38.87 -11.05 -23.46
CA GLU A 239 -40.08 -10.62 -24.20
C GLU A 239 -39.82 -10.37 -25.68
N ALA A 240 -40.65 -10.92 -26.59
CA ALA A 240 -40.51 -10.66 -28.01
C ALA A 240 -40.72 -9.18 -28.38
N GLY A 241 -40.01 -8.70 -29.40
CA GLY A 241 -40.10 -7.34 -29.93
C GLY A 241 -38.93 -6.42 -29.55
N ASP A 242 -39.18 -5.10 -29.63
CA ASP A 242 -38.18 -4.06 -29.40
C ASP A 242 -37.79 -3.93 -27.92
N ARG A 243 -36.50 -4.15 -27.63
CA ARG A 243 -35.88 -3.98 -26.31
C ARG A 243 -34.88 -2.83 -26.39
N LYS A 244 -35.16 -1.73 -25.68
CA LYS A 244 -34.33 -0.52 -25.72
C LYS A 244 -33.32 -0.52 -24.59
N PHE A 245 -32.04 -0.63 -24.94
CA PHE A 245 -30.94 -0.61 -23.98
C PHE A 245 -30.30 0.78 -23.91
N SER A 246 -29.92 1.17 -22.70
CA SER A 246 -29.05 2.32 -22.46
C SER A 246 -27.93 1.89 -21.52
N VAL A 247 -26.69 1.94 -21.98
CA VAL A 247 -25.51 1.55 -21.20
C VAL A 247 -24.65 2.78 -20.96
N THR A 248 -24.47 3.16 -19.70
CA THR A 248 -23.60 4.26 -19.29
C THR A 248 -22.37 3.70 -18.58
N ALA A 249 -21.19 4.21 -18.92
CA ALA A 249 -19.94 3.79 -18.30
C ALA A 249 -19.03 4.99 -17.96
N ASP A 250 -18.55 5.01 -16.72
CA ASP A 250 -17.36 5.76 -16.31
C ASP A 250 -16.18 4.79 -16.36
N ARG A 251 -15.37 4.91 -17.41
CA ARG A 251 -14.29 3.95 -17.69
C ARG A 251 -13.03 4.21 -16.89
N ILE A 252 -12.92 5.38 -16.23
CA ILE A 252 -11.83 5.66 -15.29
C ILE A 252 -12.17 5.03 -13.95
N ARG A 253 -13.38 5.30 -13.44
CA ARG A 253 -13.83 4.76 -12.14
C ARG A 253 -14.43 3.36 -12.22
N MET A 254 -14.49 2.80 -13.42
CA MET A 254 -14.96 1.46 -13.70
C MET A 254 -16.40 1.22 -13.24
N ILE A 255 -17.28 2.20 -13.48
CA ILE A 255 -18.69 2.15 -13.06
C ILE A 255 -19.54 1.94 -14.29
N TYR A 256 -20.48 1.00 -14.21
CA TYR A 256 -21.38 0.66 -15.30
C TYR A 256 -22.83 0.70 -14.84
N LYS A 257 -23.68 1.21 -15.72
CA LYS A 257 -25.13 1.25 -15.53
C LYS A 257 -25.83 0.80 -16.80
N ILE A 258 -26.79 -0.10 -16.67
CA ILE A 258 -27.58 -0.65 -17.79
C ILE A 258 -29.05 -0.46 -17.48
N LYS A 259 -29.75 0.18 -18.40
CA LYS A 259 -31.21 0.32 -18.40
C LYS A 259 -31.83 -0.47 -19.55
N LEU A 260 -33.01 -1.03 -19.31
CA LEU A 260 -33.88 -1.63 -20.32
C LEU A 260 -35.22 -0.91 -20.30
N ASN A 261 -35.67 -0.44 -21.47
CA ASN A 261 -36.94 0.26 -21.64
C ASN A 261 -37.12 1.46 -20.69
N GLY A 262 -36.00 2.09 -20.31
CA GLY A 262 -35.96 3.23 -19.39
C GLY A 262 -35.80 2.86 -17.91
N GLU A 263 -36.03 1.60 -17.54
CA GLU A 263 -35.86 1.11 -16.16
C GLU A 263 -34.44 0.60 -15.92
N GLU A 264 -33.90 0.85 -14.73
CA GLU A 264 -32.57 0.37 -14.35
C GLU A 264 -32.59 -1.14 -14.10
N LEU A 265 -31.74 -1.88 -14.83
CA LEU A 265 -31.53 -3.31 -14.60
C LEU A 265 -30.28 -3.58 -13.76
N LEU A 266 -29.21 -2.81 -13.98
CA LEU A 266 -27.93 -3.06 -13.32
C LEU A 266 -27.17 -1.76 -13.10
N SER A 267 -26.61 -1.60 -11.91
CA SER A 267 -25.58 -0.60 -11.62
C SER A 267 -24.50 -1.24 -10.76
N LEU A 268 -23.24 -1.14 -11.18
CA LEU A 268 -22.11 -1.72 -10.44
C LEU A 268 -20.81 -0.93 -10.64
N SER A 269 -19.83 -1.18 -9.77
CA SER A 269 -18.44 -0.75 -9.90
C SER A 269 -17.52 -1.98 -9.97
N ASP A 270 -16.53 -1.93 -10.87
CA ASP A 270 -15.51 -2.97 -11.04
C ASP A 270 -14.16 -2.48 -10.51
N PRO A 271 -13.66 -2.99 -9.35
CA PRO A 271 -12.43 -2.49 -8.75
C PRO A 271 -11.13 -2.90 -9.47
N LYS A 272 -11.18 -3.70 -10.55
CA LYS A 272 -9.98 -4.19 -11.25
C LYS A 272 -9.51 -3.25 -12.36
N GLU A 273 -9.20 -2.00 -12.01
CA GLU A 273 -8.69 -1.00 -12.96
C GLU A 273 -7.43 -1.50 -13.71
N GLU A 274 -6.50 -2.14 -12.99
CA GLU A 274 -5.28 -2.78 -13.53
C GLU A 274 -5.55 -3.74 -14.70
N PHE A 275 -6.76 -4.34 -14.75
CA PHE A 275 -7.13 -5.24 -15.85
C PHE A 275 -7.22 -4.50 -17.19
N PHE A 276 -7.41 -3.18 -17.23
CA PHE A 276 -7.62 -2.43 -18.46
C PHE A 276 -6.43 -1.54 -18.88
N LYS A 277 -5.38 -1.45 -18.07
CA LYS A 277 -4.17 -0.64 -18.35
C LYS A 277 -3.29 -1.26 -19.45
N LYS A 278 -2.53 -0.42 -20.18
CA LYS A 278 -1.56 -0.85 -21.21
C LYS A 278 -0.49 -1.77 -20.60
N ARG A 279 -0.18 -2.90 -21.25
CA ARG A 279 1.04 -3.67 -20.92
C ARG A 279 2.28 -2.85 -21.24
N ASP A 280 3.35 -3.03 -20.46
CA ASP A 280 4.64 -2.42 -20.71
C ASP A 280 5.11 -2.64 -22.16
N GLU A 281 5.66 -1.59 -22.77
CA GLU A 281 5.96 -1.51 -24.21
C GLU A 281 6.95 -2.57 -24.71
N LYS A 282 7.62 -3.30 -23.82
CA LYS A 282 8.57 -4.36 -24.16
C LYS A 282 7.92 -5.67 -24.63
N GLU A 283 6.64 -5.93 -24.34
CA GLU A 283 5.94 -7.16 -24.77
C GLU A 283 5.17 -7.01 -26.10
N ALA A 284 5.04 -5.80 -26.64
CA ALA A 284 4.20 -5.52 -27.81
C ALA A 284 4.85 -5.81 -29.18
N ALA A 285 6.09 -6.30 -29.23
CA ALA A 285 6.94 -6.21 -30.43
C ALA A 285 6.86 -7.39 -31.44
N THR A 286 6.07 -8.44 -31.21
CA THR A 286 6.11 -9.62 -32.11
C THR A 286 4.73 -10.19 -32.42
N THR A 287 3.90 -9.50 -33.20
CA THR A 287 2.98 -10.19 -34.15
C THR A 287 2.26 -9.23 -35.11
N THR A 288 2.39 -9.50 -36.41
CA THR A 288 1.59 -8.89 -37.49
C THR A 288 0.23 -9.61 -37.60
N GLY A 289 -0.77 -9.16 -36.84
CA GLY A 289 -2.16 -9.62 -36.94
C GLY A 289 -3.09 -8.49 -37.38
N THR A 290 -4.04 -8.80 -38.26
CA THR A 290 -5.09 -7.89 -38.72
C THR A 290 -6.02 -7.49 -37.56
N ALA A 291 -6.36 -6.20 -37.48
CA ALA A 291 -7.09 -5.60 -36.37
C ALA A 291 -8.50 -6.21 -36.16
N SER A 292 -8.83 -6.61 -34.92
CA SER A 292 -10.18 -7.00 -34.52
C SER A 292 -11.03 -5.79 -34.14
N GLU A 293 -12.33 -5.83 -34.47
CA GLU A 293 -13.30 -4.76 -34.18
C GLU A 293 -13.46 -4.50 -32.66
N PRO A 294 -13.26 -3.27 -32.18
CA PRO A 294 -13.32 -2.95 -30.76
C PRO A 294 -14.75 -2.94 -30.20
N PHE A 295 -15.72 -2.34 -30.90
CA PHE A 295 -17.12 -2.31 -30.49
C PHE A 295 -17.93 -3.23 -31.41
N TYR A 296 -18.65 -4.20 -30.85
CA TYR A 296 -19.36 -5.21 -31.65
C TYR A 296 -20.61 -5.75 -30.96
N PHE A 297 -21.51 -6.28 -31.79
CA PHE A 297 -22.64 -7.14 -31.44
C PHE A 297 -22.43 -8.51 -32.06
N LYS A 298 -22.65 -9.58 -31.30
CA LYS A 298 -22.62 -10.96 -31.81
C LYS A 298 -23.90 -11.67 -31.41
N ASN A 299 -24.60 -12.23 -32.40
CA ASN A 299 -25.69 -13.14 -32.16
C ASN A 299 -25.16 -14.56 -32.00
N SER A 300 -25.58 -15.25 -30.94
CA SER A 300 -25.26 -16.67 -30.69
C SER A 300 -26.53 -17.52 -30.54
N SER A 301 -27.70 -16.96 -30.84
CA SER A 301 -28.95 -17.71 -30.92
C SER A 301 -29.19 -18.26 -32.32
N GLU A 302 -29.99 -19.34 -32.41
CA GLU A 302 -30.47 -19.88 -33.68
C GLU A 302 -31.40 -18.90 -34.42
N LEU A 303 -32.05 -18.00 -33.68
CA LEU A 303 -32.95 -16.98 -34.19
C LEU A 303 -32.18 -15.74 -34.65
N SER A 304 -32.68 -15.04 -35.66
CA SER A 304 -32.07 -13.78 -36.07
C SER A 304 -32.46 -12.65 -35.11
N ILE A 305 -31.51 -11.75 -34.83
CA ILE A 305 -31.78 -10.49 -34.11
C ILE A 305 -31.60 -9.31 -35.05
N LYS A 306 -32.33 -8.23 -34.80
CA LYS A 306 -32.19 -6.95 -35.51
C LYS A 306 -31.71 -5.88 -34.53
N ILE A 307 -30.49 -5.38 -34.74
CA ILE A 307 -29.92 -4.27 -33.98
C ILE A 307 -30.27 -2.96 -34.71
N LYS A 308 -30.81 -1.98 -33.99
CA LYS A 308 -31.27 -0.69 -34.54
C LYS A 308 -30.80 0.46 -33.65
N GLU A 309 -30.73 1.65 -34.23
CA GLU A 309 -30.64 2.92 -33.47
C GLU A 309 -29.45 3.00 -32.51
N VAL A 310 -28.30 2.47 -32.91
CA VAL A 310 -27.07 2.53 -32.10
C VAL A 310 -26.55 3.96 -32.09
N VAL A 311 -26.57 4.59 -30.93
CA VAL A 311 -25.98 5.90 -30.67
C VAL A 311 -24.93 5.75 -29.59
N VAL A 312 -23.70 6.19 -29.88
CA VAL A 312 -22.64 6.31 -28.87
C VAL A 312 -22.44 7.78 -28.61
N SER A 313 -22.59 8.19 -27.35
CA SER A 313 -22.46 9.56 -26.91
C SER A 313 -21.33 9.70 -25.89
N ARG A 314 -20.71 10.88 -25.88
CA ARG A 314 -19.69 11.29 -24.91
C ARG A 314 -20.27 12.32 -23.95
N ASP A 315 -19.65 12.47 -22.78
CA ASP A 315 -20.01 13.58 -21.90
C ASP A 315 -19.67 14.93 -22.57
N GLY A 316 -20.69 15.72 -22.89
CA GLY A 316 -20.55 17.03 -23.53
C GLY A 316 -20.67 18.20 -22.55
N THR A 317 -20.87 17.92 -21.26
CA THR A 317 -21.12 18.92 -20.21
C THR A 317 -20.04 20.02 -20.20
N GLU A 318 -18.76 19.61 -20.22
CA GLU A 318 -17.63 20.54 -20.18
C GLU A 318 -17.49 21.39 -21.46
N ALA A 319 -17.82 20.83 -22.63
CA ALA A 319 -17.80 21.56 -23.90
C ALA A 319 -18.86 22.67 -23.93
N ILE A 320 -20.07 22.37 -23.44
CA ILE A 320 -21.15 23.36 -23.31
C ILE A 320 -20.79 24.41 -22.26
N ARG A 321 -20.22 24.01 -21.12
CA ARG A 321 -19.77 24.94 -20.09
C ARG A 321 -18.74 25.94 -20.62
N LYS A 322 -17.72 25.47 -21.37
CA LYS A 322 -16.72 26.35 -22.01
C LYS A 322 -17.36 27.33 -22.99
N LYS A 323 -18.33 26.89 -23.80
CA LYS A 323 -19.11 27.78 -24.68
C LYS A 323 -19.87 28.84 -23.89
N PHE A 324 -20.47 28.47 -22.75
CA PHE A 324 -21.11 29.43 -21.86
C PHE A 324 -20.13 30.46 -21.27
N ALA A 325 -18.88 30.09 -21.00
CA ALA A 325 -17.87 31.01 -20.46
C ALA A 325 -17.35 32.02 -21.50
N GLU A 326 -17.23 31.64 -22.77
CA GLU A 326 -16.72 32.51 -23.86
C GLU A 326 -17.73 33.58 -24.28
N GLU A 327 -19.02 33.30 -24.14
CA GLU A 327 -20.11 34.17 -24.61
C GLU A 327 -20.53 35.22 -23.56
N LYS A 328 -20.10 36.49 -23.75
CA LYS A 328 -20.49 37.65 -22.90
C LYS A 328 -21.91 38.14 -23.19
N TYR A 329 -22.93 37.33 -22.92
CA TYR A 329 -24.33 37.77 -23.01
C TYR A 329 -24.90 38.19 -21.64
N SER A 330 -25.81 39.18 -21.65
CA SER A 330 -26.52 39.69 -20.47
C SER A 330 -27.81 38.93 -20.12
N ARG A 331 -28.16 37.88 -20.88
CA ARG A 331 -29.42 37.13 -20.77
C ARG A 331 -29.17 35.62 -20.66
N SER A 332 -30.23 34.87 -20.33
CA SER A 332 -30.14 33.43 -20.07
C SER A 332 -30.23 32.64 -21.37
N ASP A 333 -29.56 31.49 -21.43
CA ASP A 333 -29.64 30.59 -22.58
C ASP A 333 -30.20 29.23 -22.13
N VAL A 334 -31.06 28.64 -22.96
CA VAL A 334 -31.68 27.33 -22.71
C VAL A 334 -31.34 26.40 -23.87
N ILE A 335 -30.78 25.23 -23.57
CA ILE A 335 -30.48 24.20 -24.58
C ILE A 335 -31.50 23.08 -24.45
N ILE A 336 -32.24 22.78 -25.52
CA ILE A 336 -33.22 21.68 -25.61
C ILE A 336 -32.93 20.89 -26.88
N SER A 337 -32.62 19.59 -26.74
CA SER A 337 -32.34 18.69 -27.87
C SER A 337 -31.41 19.32 -28.92
N GLU A 338 -30.23 19.81 -28.47
CA GLU A 338 -29.19 20.48 -29.28
C GLU A 338 -29.56 21.86 -29.83
N LYS A 339 -30.81 22.33 -29.71
CA LYS A 339 -31.22 23.68 -30.09
C LYS A 339 -30.95 24.66 -28.95
N VAL A 340 -30.17 25.70 -29.27
CA VAL A 340 -29.91 26.80 -28.35
C VAL A 340 -31.00 27.87 -28.51
N PHE A 341 -31.74 28.12 -27.44
CA PHE A 341 -32.65 29.25 -27.30
C PHE A 341 -31.92 30.36 -26.55
N SER A 342 -31.28 31.25 -27.29
CA SER A 342 -30.51 32.35 -26.71
C SER A 342 -31.39 33.51 -26.24
N GLU A 343 -30.86 34.28 -25.29
CA GLU A 343 -31.49 35.50 -24.75
C GLU A 343 -32.90 35.31 -24.14
N CYS A 344 -33.15 34.15 -23.55
CA CYS A 344 -34.39 33.87 -22.84
C CYS A 344 -34.40 34.54 -21.46
N ARG A 345 -35.61 34.77 -20.93
CA ARG A 345 -35.84 35.04 -19.51
C ARG A 345 -36.40 33.78 -18.86
N ILE A 346 -35.57 33.08 -18.10
CA ILE A 346 -36.03 31.96 -17.27
C ILE A 346 -36.88 32.52 -16.13
N THR A 347 -38.10 32.02 -15.98
CA THR A 347 -39.05 32.46 -14.94
C THR A 347 -39.08 31.49 -13.76
N GLY A 348 -38.77 30.23 -13.99
CA GLY A 348 -38.51 29.28 -12.92
C GLY A 348 -38.54 27.83 -13.38
N VAL A 349 -38.30 26.94 -12.41
CA VAL A 349 -38.53 25.50 -12.53
C VAL A 349 -39.47 25.09 -11.42
N ALA A 350 -40.57 24.43 -11.77
CA ALA A 350 -41.55 23.88 -10.84
C ALA A 350 -42.16 22.61 -11.43
N GLU A 351 -42.51 21.63 -10.59
CA GLU A 351 -43.19 20.39 -10.99
C GLU A 351 -42.50 19.65 -12.16
N GLY A 352 -41.16 19.69 -12.20
CA GLY A 352 -40.37 19.04 -13.26
C GLY A 352 -40.48 19.70 -14.64
N LYS A 353 -40.91 20.96 -14.71
CA LYS A 353 -40.97 21.77 -15.94
C LYS A 353 -40.16 23.06 -15.79
N LEU A 354 -39.50 23.45 -16.87
CA LEU A 354 -38.85 24.75 -17.04
C LEU A 354 -39.82 25.71 -17.72
N SER A 355 -40.04 26.87 -17.13
CA SER A 355 -40.84 27.96 -17.72
C SER A 355 -39.93 29.13 -18.09
N TYR A 356 -39.93 29.52 -19.37
CA TYR A 356 -39.06 30.56 -19.90
C TYR A 356 -39.72 31.38 -21.01
N GLN A 357 -39.36 32.66 -21.09
CA GLN A 357 -39.86 33.59 -22.09
C GLN A 357 -38.79 33.83 -23.16
N THR A 358 -39.12 33.53 -24.41
CA THR A 358 -38.33 33.95 -25.58
C THR A 358 -38.74 35.37 -26.00
N ARG A 359 -38.11 35.94 -27.03
CA ARG A 359 -38.51 37.26 -27.57
C ARG A 359 -39.96 37.30 -28.06
N SER A 360 -40.56 36.15 -28.43
CA SER A 360 -41.88 36.09 -29.07
C SER A 360 -42.96 35.42 -28.22
N GLN A 361 -42.61 34.54 -27.28
CA GLN A 361 -43.61 33.76 -26.55
C GLN A 361 -43.09 33.18 -25.22
N MET A 362 -44.02 32.86 -24.33
CA MET A 362 -43.78 32.05 -23.13
C MET A 362 -43.81 30.57 -23.50
N LEU A 363 -42.84 29.80 -23.02
CA LEU A 363 -42.71 28.37 -23.27
C LEU A 363 -42.56 27.60 -21.97
N GLU A 364 -43.09 26.38 -21.97
CA GLU A 364 -42.82 25.37 -20.95
C GLU A 364 -42.19 24.15 -21.58
N THR A 365 -41.17 23.59 -20.93
CA THR A 365 -40.49 22.38 -21.40
C THR A 365 -40.27 21.43 -20.23
N PRO A 366 -40.63 20.13 -20.35
CA PRO A 366 -40.27 19.14 -19.35
C PRO A 366 -38.77 19.16 -19.07
N LEU A 367 -38.38 19.23 -17.80
CA LEU A 367 -36.98 19.43 -17.40
C LEU A 367 -36.05 18.32 -17.90
N LYS A 368 -36.57 17.09 -18.03
CA LYS A 368 -35.87 15.94 -18.63
C LYS A 368 -35.44 16.12 -20.10
N ASN A 369 -36.01 17.11 -20.80
CA ASN A 369 -35.66 17.45 -22.18
C ASN A 369 -34.68 18.62 -22.26
N VAL A 370 -34.36 19.25 -21.13
CA VAL A 370 -33.46 20.39 -21.04
C VAL A 370 -32.03 19.86 -20.89
N GLY A 371 -31.19 20.15 -21.87
CA GLY A 371 -29.78 19.73 -21.87
C GLY A 371 -28.90 20.60 -20.98
N ALA A 372 -29.09 21.92 -21.01
CA ALA A 372 -28.34 22.86 -20.18
C ALA A 372 -29.08 24.20 -20.03
N LEU A 373 -28.79 24.91 -18.95
CA LEU A 373 -29.27 26.25 -18.65
C LEU A 373 -28.07 27.13 -18.26
N LYS A 374 -27.95 28.28 -18.90
CA LYS A 374 -27.08 29.38 -18.47
C LYS A 374 -27.97 30.47 -17.88
N LEU A 375 -27.72 30.88 -16.64
CA LEU A 375 -28.45 31.99 -16.04
C LEU A 375 -27.79 33.32 -16.44
N GLY A 376 -28.58 34.23 -17.02
CA GLY A 376 -28.09 35.54 -17.43
C GLY A 376 -27.61 36.38 -16.25
N ASN A 377 -26.37 36.91 -16.37
CA ASN A 377 -25.61 37.79 -15.48
C ASN A 377 -26.38 38.34 -14.25
N ARG A 378 -26.49 37.52 -13.19
CA ARG A 378 -26.81 37.98 -11.83
C ARG A 378 -25.46 38.27 -11.18
N LYS A 379 -25.22 39.50 -10.69
CA LYS A 379 -23.92 39.93 -10.11
C LYS A 379 -23.35 38.81 -9.24
N GLY A 380 -22.26 38.19 -9.70
CA GLY A 380 -21.68 37.02 -9.07
C GLY A 380 -21.34 37.31 -7.62
N ALA A 381 -21.67 36.36 -6.73
CA ALA A 381 -21.05 36.34 -5.41
C ALA A 381 -19.53 36.28 -5.64
N ALA A 382 -18.80 37.23 -5.06
CA ALA A 382 -17.34 37.23 -5.15
C ALA A 382 -16.82 35.86 -4.67
N ALA A 383 -15.89 35.28 -5.42
CA ALA A 383 -15.14 34.12 -4.95
C ALA A 383 -14.64 34.43 -3.53
N VAL A 384 -14.93 33.56 -2.58
CA VAL A 384 -14.36 33.67 -1.23
C VAL A 384 -12.85 33.61 -1.42
N GLY A 385 -12.17 34.73 -1.20
CA GLY A 385 -10.73 34.83 -1.32
C GLY A 385 -10.05 33.79 -0.43
N GLN A 386 -8.78 33.48 -0.73
CA GLN A 386 -7.95 32.53 0.02
C GLN A 386 -8.13 32.74 1.53
N SER A 387 -8.85 31.84 2.16
CA SER A 387 -9.13 31.86 3.59
C SER A 387 -8.55 30.60 4.20
N VAL A 388 -7.85 30.77 5.31
CA VAL A 388 -7.31 29.68 6.13
C VAL A 388 -8.39 28.70 6.63
N ASN A 389 -9.67 29.06 6.50
CA ASN A 389 -10.81 28.25 6.95
C ASN A 389 -11.52 27.47 5.83
N LEU A 390 -10.92 27.38 4.63
CA LEU A 390 -11.48 26.60 3.53
C LEU A 390 -11.20 25.10 3.72
N VAL A 391 -12.27 24.31 3.70
CA VAL A 391 -12.21 22.85 3.70
C VAL A 391 -12.84 22.34 2.41
N ARG A 392 -12.07 21.56 1.65
CA ARG A 392 -12.59 20.86 0.47
C ARG A 392 -13.06 19.47 0.89
N ILE A 393 -14.35 19.22 0.69
CA ILE A 393 -14.99 17.94 1.02
C ILE A 393 -15.08 17.13 -0.26
N PHE A 394 -14.52 15.92 -0.26
CA PHE A 394 -14.62 14.98 -1.37
C PHE A 394 -15.65 13.90 -1.06
N PHE A 395 -16.48 13.59 -2.05
CA PHE A 395 -17.50 12.53 -2.04
C PHE A 395 -17.14 11.42 -3.04
N ALA A 396 -18.06 10.48 -3.25
CA ALA A 396 -17.80 9.19 -3.90
C ALA A 396 -17.40 9.16 -5.38
N ALA A 397 -17.37 10.31 -6.06
CA ALA A 397 -17.18 10.38 -7.52
C ALA A 397 -16.31 11.58 -7.95
N ASP A 398 -15.20 11.84 -7.25
CA ASP A 398 -14.34 13.05 -7.32
C ASP A 398 -15.09 14.39 -7.26
N GLU A 399 -16.37 14.32 -6.89
CA GLU A 399 -17.18 15.46 -6.53
C GLU A 399 -16.58 16.09 -5.31
N HIS A 400 -16.41 17.40 -5.39
CA HIS A 400 -15.98 18.16 -4.25
C HIS A 400 -16.74 19.46 -4.15
N ILE A 401 -16.94 19.89 -2.92
CA ILE A 401 -17.42 21.22 -2.61
C ILE A 401 -16.42 21.89 -1.68
N THR A 402 -16.36 23.21 -1.78
CA THR A 402 -15.53 24.01 -0.90
C THR A 402 -16.42 24.74 0.09
N ILE A 403 -16.19 24.49 1.39
CA ILE A 403 -16.96 25.11 2.47
C ILE A 403 -16.05 25.89 3.43
N LEU A 404 -16.63 26.91 4.04
CA LEU A 404 -16.19 27.43 5.32
C LEU A 404 -16.74 26.49 6.39
N LEU A 405 -15.86 25.72 7.01
CA LEU A 405 -16.25 24.76 8.06
C LEU A 405 -16.62 25.52 9.34
N ASP A 406 -17.84 25.30 9.83
CA ASP A 406 -18.25 25.77 11.15
C ASP A 406 -17.82 24.76 12.22
N ARG A 407 -18.27 23.52 12.07
CA ARG A 407 -17.91 22.40 12.94
C ARG A 407 -18.23 21.03 12.35
N VAL A 408 -17.54 20.01 12.84
CA VAL A 408 -17.93 18.60 12.75
C VAL A 408 -18.42 18.16 14.12
N ALA A 409 -19.68 17.78 14.23
CA ALA A 409 -20.32 17.34 15.46
C ALA A 409 -21.53 16.45 15.14
N ASP A 410 -21.91 15.57 16.07
CA ASP A 410 -23.11 14.72 15.96
C ASP A 410 -23.18 13.91 14.65
N GLY A 411 -22.01 13.43 14.19
CA GLY A 411 -21.90 12.67 12.94
C GLY A 411 -22.17 13.49 11.68
N LYS A 412 -22.06 14.83 11.74
CA LYS A 412 -22.29 15.73 10.60
C LYS A 412 -21.19 16.76 10.44
N VAL A 413 -20.93 17.14 9.19
CA VAL A 413 -20.14 18.30 8.80
C VAL A 413 -21.09 19.47 8.56
N LEU A 414 -20.93 20.53 9.34
CA LEU A 414 -21.73 21.75 9.26
C LEU A 414 -20.84 22.89 8.77
N GLY A 415 -21.35 23.68 7.84
CA GLY A 415 -20.67 24.89 7.40
C GLY A 415 -21.46 25.66 6.37
N ARG A 416 -20.76 26.59 5.73
CA ARG A 416 -21.31 27.42 4.66
C ARG A 416 -20.49 27.26 3.40
N MET A 417 -21.13 26.93 2.29
CA MET A 417 -20.51 26.90 0.98
C MET A 417 -19.95 28.29 0.63
N ALA A 418 -18.91 28.35 -0.19
CA ALA A 418 -18.35 29.63 -0.63
C ALA A 418 -19.38 30.53 -1.35
N CYS A 419 -20.43 29.95 -1.93
CA CYS A 419 -21.55 30.69 -2.52
C CYS A 419 -22.53 31.31 -1.50
N GLY A 420 -22.35 31.05 -0.19
CA GLY A 420 -23.20 31.56 0.89
C GLY A 420 -24.31 30.61 1.34
N ALA A 421 -24.48 29.45 0.71
CA ALA A 421 -25.46 28.45 1.12
C ALA A 421 -25.02 27.69 2.37
N ASP A 422 -25.88 27.57 3.38
CA ASP A 422 -25.63 26.69 4.53
C ASP A 422 -25.77 25.22 4.11
N ILE A 423 -24.92 24.35 4.66
CA ILE A 423 -24.89 22.93 4.32
C ILE A 423 -24.66 22.05 5.56
N SER A 424 -25.33 20.89 5.58
CA SER A 424 -25.22 19.87 6.61
C SER A 424 -25.07 18.50 5.96
N ILE A 425 -23.89 17.89 6.09
CA ILE A 425 -23.55 16.61 5.44
C ILE A 425 -23.35 15.55 6.52
N PRO A 426 -24.04 14.39 6.47
CA PRO A 426 -23.71 13.25 7.31
C PRO A 426 -22.26 12.78 7.05
N LEU A 427 -21.48 12.59 8.11
CA LEU A 427 -20.05 12.26 8.02
C LEU A 427 -19.81 10.95 7.24
N GLU A 428 -20.76 10.01 7.30
CA GLU A 428 -20.76 8.76 6.52
C GLU A 428 -20.79 8.97 4.99
N GLN A 429 -21.26 10.13 4.52
CA GLN A 429 -21.26 10.48 3.10
C GLN A 429 -19.94 11.12 2.66
N VAL A 430 -19.06 11.49 3.59
CA VAL A 430 -17.78 12.13 3.31
C VAL A 430 -16.72 11.07 3.02
N GLY A 431 -16.03 11.20 1.89
CA GLY A 431 -14.85 10.39 1.58
C GLY A 431 -13.59 10.96 2.25
N LYS A 432 -13.29 12.23 1.95
CA LYS A 432 -12.11 12.92 2.47
C LYS A 432 -12.38 14.40 2.76
N LEU A 433 -11.77 14.93 3.81
CA LEU A 433 -11.68 16.36 4.10
C LEU A 433 -10.24 16.83 3.84
N VAL A 434 -10.07 17.86 3.02
CA VAL A 434 -8.76 18.52 2.81
C VAL A 434 -8.81 19.92 3.37
N PHE A 435 -7.88 20.22 4.27
CA PHE A 435 -7.83 21.49 5.00
C PHE A 435 -6.80 22.42 4.35
N SER A 436 -7.24 23.63 4.03
CA SER A 436 -6.40 24.63 3.33
C SER A 436 -5.74 24.08 2.05
N PRO A 437 -6.53 23.58 1.08
CA PRO A 437 -6.02 22.87 -0.10
C PRO A 437 -5.07 23.68 -1.00
N ASP A 438 -5.02 25.01 -0.83
CA ASP A 438 -4.18 25.90 -1.63
C ASP A 438 -2.82 26.23 -0.96
N LEU A 439 -2.53 25.63 0.20
CA LEU A 439 -1.23 25.79 0.88
C LEU A 439 -0.28 24.65 0.49
N GLU A 440 0.95 25.00 0.09
CA GLU A 440 1.99 24.01 -0.19
C GLU A 440 2.30 23.16 1.04
N LEU A 441 2.39 21.84 0.82
CA LEU A 441 2.86 20.90 1.83
C LEU A 441 4.37 21.06 2.00
N LYS A 442 4.81 21.10 3.25
CA LYS A 442 6.24 21.02 3.54
C LYS A 442 6.64 19.56 3.36
N GLU A 443 7.66 19.29 2.54
CA GLU A 443 8.21 17.94 2.48
C GLU A 443 8.67 17.51 3.88
N PRO A 444 8.42 16.25 4.27
CA PRO A 444 8.87 15.74 5.56
C PRO A 444 10.36 15.98 5.66
N SER A 445 10.80 16.58 6.77
CA SER A 445 12.23 16.74 6.99
C SER A 445 12.85 15.35 6.98
N GLU A 446 13.73 15.08 6.00
CA GLU A 446 14.56 13.87 6.05
C GLU A 446 15.27 13.79 7.42
N THR A 447 15.48 14.94 8.06
CA THR A 447 16.18 15.13 9.32
C THR A 447 15.42 14.99 10.62
N ALA A 448 14.12 14.74 10.57
CA ALA A 448 13.34 14.54 11.78
C ALA A 448 13.43 13.10 12.34
N ASN A 449 13.39 13.00 13.67
CA ASN A 449 13.20 11.76 14.41
C ASN A 449 11.77 11.22 14.17
N ARG A 450 11.59 9.90 14.23
CA ARG A 450 10.34 9.24 13.81
C ARG A 450 9.93 8.12 14.75
N LEU A 451 8.63 7.93 14.90
CA LEU A 451 8.03 6.79 15.58
C LEU A 451 7.19 6.01 14.58
N HIS A 452 7.48 4.72 14.43
CA HIS A 452 6.72 3.81 13.59
C HIS A 452 5.87 2.87 14.45
N PHE A 453 4.65 2.62 14.01
CA PHE A 453 3.70 1.72 14.65
C PHE A 453 3.48 0.46 13.80
N ASP A 454 2.98 -0.60 14.42
CA ASP A 454 2.71 -1.86 13.72
C ASP A 454 1.53 -1.77 12.72
N ASN A 455 0.64 -0.78 12.89
CA ASN A 455 -0.46 -0.51 11.96
C ASN A 455 -0.04 0.34 10.74
N GLY A 456 1.24 0.69 10.62
CA GLY A 456 1.78 1.54 9.55
C GLY A 456 1.72 3.04 9.85
N ASP A 457 1.24 3.48 11.02
CA ASP A 457 1.32 4.88 11.43
C ASP A 457 2.78 5.33 11.57
N VAL A 458 3.01 6.61 11.24
CA VAL A 458 4.31 7.25 11.33
C VAL A 458 4.13 8.64 11.93
N LEU A 459 4.81 8.93 13.04
CA LEU A 459 4.79 10.24 13.67
C LEU A 459 6.18 10.87 13.66
N TYR A 460 6.27 12.10 13.19
CA TYR A 460 7.48 12.92 13.25
C TYR A 460 7.52 13.70 14.55
N GLY A 461 8.68 13.74 15.22
CA GLY A 461 8.80 14.38 16.52
C GLY A 461 9.85 13.74 17.40
N ASN A 462 9.72 13.86 18.71
CA ASN A 462 10.72 13.39 19.66
C ASN A 462 10.10 12.50 20.73
N LEU A 463 10.81 11.43 21.07
CA LEU A 463 10.49 10.62 22.24
C LEU A 463 10.78 11.43 23.51
N VAL A 464 9.78 11.56 24.39
CA VAL A 464 9.87 12.34 25.63
C VAL A 464 10.08 11.43 26.83
N ALA A 465 9.35 10.32 26.89
CA ALA A 465 9.41 9.40 28.02
C ALA A 465 8.98 8.00 27.58
N VAL A 466 9.53 7.00 28.25
CA VAL A 466 9.04 5.62 28.19
C VAL A 466 8.84 5.14 29.61
N VAL A 467 7.61 4.76 29.94
CA VAL A 467 7.27 4.00 31.13
C VAL A 467 7.26 2.52 30.73
N PRO A 468 8.27 1.73 31.16
CA PRO A 468 8.44 0.36 30.71
C PRO A 468 7.16 -0.47 30.80
N GLY A 469 6.85 -1.20 29.72
CA GLY A 469 5.68 -2.07 29.63
C GLY A 469 4.32 -1.38 29.62
N THR A 470 4.28 -0.06 29.76
CA THR A 470 3.04 0.69 29.98
C THR A 470 2.80 1.67 28.84
N SER A 471 3.60 2.73 28.76
CA SER A 471 3.33 3.82 27.81
C SER A 471 4.59 4.52 27.34
N LEU A 472 4.60 4.95 26.09
CA LEU A 472 5.55 5.90 25.53
C LEU A 472 4.88 7.27 25.34
N SER A 473 5.64 8.35 25.51
CA SER A 473 5.19 9.72 25.27
C SER A 473 5.97 10.34 24.12
N TRP A 474 5.28 10.77 23.07
CA TRP A 474 5.86 11.32 21.85
C TRP A 474 5.42 12.76 21.63
N LYS A 475 6.37 13.68 21.47
CA LYS A 475 6.09 15.10 21.21
C LYS A 475 6.30 15.41 19.73
N LEU A 476 5.23 15.76 19.05
CA LEU A 476 5.30 16.25 17.67
C LEU A 476 6.08 17.58 17.60
N GLU A 477 6.71 17.85 16.46
CA GLU A 477 7.40 19.15 16.22
C GLU A 477 6.45 20.34 16.30
N THR A 478 5.18 20.07 16.03
CA THR A 478 4.06 20.99 15.92
C THR A 478 3.63 21.64 17.25
N GLY A 479 4.24 21.31 18.38
CA GLY A 479 4.05 22.06 19.63
C GLY A 479 2.76 21.75 20.39
N ILE A 480 1.99 20.73 19.97
CA ILE A 480 0.91 20.18 20.80
C ILE A 480 1.49 19.42 22.02
N PRO A 481 0.68 19.19 23.07
CA PRO A 481 1.09 18.33 24.19
C PRO A 481 1.55 16.94 23.71
N PRO A 482 2.54 16.31 24.38
CA PRO A 482 2.99 14.97 24.00
C PRO A 482 1.85 13.94 24.00
N LEU A 483 1.78 13.19 22.91
CA LEU A 483 0.84 12.10 22.72
C LEU A 483 1.32 10.87 23.49
N LYS A 484 0.42 10.12 24.10
CA LYS A 484 0.74 8.90 24.85
C LYS A 484 0.20 7.67 24.13
N PHE A 485 1.05 6.66 23.98
CA PHE A 485 0.70 5.39 23.33
C PHE A 485 1.14 4.21 24.20
N PRO A 486 0.46 3.05 24.11
CA PRO A 486 0.99 1.80 24.66
C PRO A 486 2.34 1.47 24.02
N VAL A 487 3.32 1.03 24.82
CA VAL A 487 4.63 0.59 24.28
C VAL A 487 4.45 -0.53 23.25
N SER A 488 3.47 -1.41 23.45
CA SER A 488 3.13 -2.51 22.55
C SER A 488 2.58 -2.12 21.19
N SER A 489 2.14 -0.87 21.00
CA SER A 489 1.69 -0.39 19.68
C SER A 489 2.82 0.17 18.82
N ALA A 490 3.94 0.56 19.45
CA ALA A 490 5.09 1.08 18.74
C ALA A 490 5.98 -0.07 18.27
N LYS A 491 6.41 0.02 17.02
CA LYS A 491 7.38 -0.89 16.43
C LYS A 491 8.79 -0.42 16.76
N GLU A 492 9.07 0.84 16.47
CA GLU A 492 10.41 1.41 16.61
C GLU A 492 10.39 2.94 16.69
N ALA A 493 11.31 3.50 17.45
CA ALA A 493 11.66 4.90 17.43
C ALA A 493 13.03 5.08 16.77
N ILE A 494 13.10 5.90 15.72
CA ILE A 494 14.30 6.19 14.95
C ILE A 494 14.82 7.57 15.34
N PHE A 495 16.11 7.62 15.63
CA PHE A 495 16.86 8.77 16.11
C PHE A 495 18.02 9.07 15.17
N ARG A 496 18.50 10.31 15.18
CA ARG A 496 19.76 10.68 14.51
C ARG A 496 20.91 10.72 15.49
N GLY A 497 21.33 9.55 15.96
CA GLY A 497 22.55 9.41 16.75
C GLY A 497 23.79 9.79 15.95
N LYS A 498 24.87 10.19 16.62
CA LYS A 498 26.21 10.25 16.02
C LYS A 498 26.74 8.82 15.87
N ALA A 499 27.50 8.58 14.80
CA ALA A 499 28.17 7.30 14.61
C ALA A 499 29.05 6.95 15.82
N LEU A 500 29.01 5.69 16.24
CA LEU A 500 29.81 5.20 17.36
C LEU A 500 31.31 5.36 17.02
N LYS A 501 32.13 5.85 17.97
CA LYS A 501 33.58 5.90 17.74
C LYS A 501 34.19 4.54 18.06
N GLN A 502 34.67 3.82 17.05
CA GLN A 502 35.40 2.57 17.24
C GLN A 502 36.88 2.82 17.55
N GLU A 503 37.39 2.11 18.55
CA GLU A 503 38.81 2.03 18.84
C GLU A 503 39.40 0.78 18.19
N LYS A 504 40.66 0.87 17.74
CA LYS A 504 41.36 -0.29 17.19
C LYS A 504 41.60 -1.33 18.29
N ASP A 505 41.67 -2.60 17.90
CA ASP A 505 42.04 -3.72 18.77
C ASP A 505 41.01 -4.08 19.87
N GLN A 506 39.74 -3.72 19.68
CA GLN A 506 38.65 -4.17 20.55
C GLN A 506 38.17 -5.57 20.18
N ALA A 507 37.80 -6.38 21.18
CA ALA A 507 37.20 -7.68 20.95
C ALA A 507 35.76 -7.53 20.41
N LYS A 508 35.34 -8.44 19.51
CA LYS A 508 33.94 -8.57 19.06
C LYS A 508 33.30 -9.73 19.83
N ILE A 509 32.23 -9.45 20.55
CA ILE A 509 31.48 -10.41 21.37
C ILE A 509 30.14 -10.65 20.68
N ARG A 510 29.87 -11.91 20.31
CA ARG A 510 28.55 -12.36 19.85
C ARG A 510 27.83 -13.02 21.02
N LEU A 511 26.56 -12.68 21.16
CA LEU A 511 25.68 -13.22 22.18
C LEU A 511 24.74 -14.26 21.57
N VAL A 512 24.24 -15.16 22.41
CA VAL A 512 23.33 -16.25 21.99
C VAL A 512 22.03 -15.76 21.34
N ASN A 513 21.59 -14.52 21.63
CA ASN A 513 20.42 -13.90 21.01
C ASN A 513 20.75 -13.18 19.67
N GLY A 514 21.99 -13.28 19.20
CA GLY A 514 22.49 -12.61 18.00
C GLY A 514 22.94 -11.16 18.19
N ASN A 515 22.87 -10.59 19.41
CA ASN A 515 23.44 -9.27 19.65
C ASN A 515 24.96 -9.29 19.49
N ILE A 516 25.50 -8.16 19.03
CA ILE A 516 26.94 -7.95 18.86
C ILE A 516 27.35 -6.76 19.72
N VAL A 517 28.38 -6.96 20.53
CA VAL A 517 28.97 -5.93 21.41
C VAL A 517 30.47 -5.87 21.15
N ARG A 518 31.05 -4.67 21.09
CA ARG A 518 32.51 -4.49 21.01
C ARG A 518 33.07 -3.81 22.26
N GLY A 519 34.26 -4.23 22.66
CA GLY A 519 34.94 -3.60 23.80
C GLY A 519 36.28 -4.24 24.16
N GLU A 520 36.98 -3.57 25.06
CA GLU A 520 38.17 -4.10 25.72
C GLU A 520 37.75 -5.07 26.83
N ILE A 521 38.26 -6.31 26.78
CA ILE A 521 37.99 -7.31 27.81
C ILE A 521 38.78 -6.96 29.07
N LYS A 522 38.07 -6.72 30.18
CA LYS A 522 38.66 -6.50 31.50
C LYS A 522 38.81 -7.81 32.28
N GLY A 523 37.91 -8.76 32.04
CA GLY A 523 38.09 -10.14 32.46
C GLY A 523 36.85 -11.01 32.23
N LEU A 524 37.01 -12.32 32.34
CA LEU A 524 35.95 -13.33 32.28
C LEU A 524 36.13 -14.30 33.45
N ASP A 525 35.08 -14.52 34.24
CA ASP A 525 35.07 -15.53 35.30
C ASP A 525 33.98 -16.59 35.06
N ASN A 526 33.63 -17.38 36.08
CA ASN A 526 32.59 -18.41 35.97
C ASN A 526 31.15 -17.85 35.87
N GLN A 527 30.96 -16.57 36.12
CA GLN A 527 29.65 -15.92 36.15
C GLN A 527 29.48 -14.93 34.99
N LYS A 528 30.51 -14.16 34.63
CA LYS A 528 30.37 -13.05 33.67
C LYS A 528 31.64 -12.67 32.94
N LEU A 529 31.42 -12.02 31.79
CA LEU A 529 32.41 -11.21 31.07
C LEU A 529 32.27 -9.74 31.49
N SER A 530 33.39 -9.11 31.83
CA SER A 530 33.48 -7.68 32.13
C SER A 530 34.18 -6.96 30.97
N LEU A 531 33.50 -5.97 30.39
CA LEU A 531 33.96 -5.22 29.23
C LEU A 531 34.01 -3.70 29.51
N LYS A 532 34.97 -3.03 28.89
CA LYS A 532 34.91 -1.58 28.63
C LYS A 532 34.51 -1.35 27.18
N THR A 533 33.36 -0.73 26.95
CA THR A 533 32.88 -0.36 25.60
C THR A 533 33.01 1.15 25.37
N SER A 534 32.74 1.61 24.15
CA SER A 534 32.68 3.03 23.82
C SER A 534 31.53 3.79 24.52
N TYR A 535 30.58 3.06 25.10
CA TYR A 535 29.37 3.59 25.74
C TYR A 535 29.20 3.20 27.21
N ALA A 536 30.01 2.27 27.71
CA ALA A 536 29.97 1.83 29.11
C ALA A 536 31.37 1.43 29.61
N GLU A 537 31.83 2.05 30.68
CA GLU A 537 33.15 1.76 31.28
C GLU A 537 33.22 0.36 31.92
N ASN A 538 32.10 -0.13 32.47
CA ASN A 538 32.00 -1.42 33.15
C ASN A 538 30.71 -2.14 32.73
N LEU A 539 30.73 -2.80 31.58
CA LEU A 539 29.62 -3.61 31.08
C LEU A 539 29.81 -5.08 31.50
N GLY A 540 28.91 -5.57 32.35
CA GLY A 540 28.85 -6.99 32.73
C GLY A 540 27.87 -7.76 31.84
N ILE A 541 28.37 -8.82 31.20
CA ILE A 541 27.58 -9.75 30.37
C ILE A 541 27.60 -11.13 31.05
N SER A 542 26.43 -11.72 31.26
CA SER A 542 26.32 -13.07 31.80
C SER A 542 27.12 -14.07 30.95
N ARG A 543 27.93 -14.91 31.58
CA ARG A 543 28.71 -15.93 30.88
C ARG A 543 27.83 -16.90 30.09
N LEU A 544 26.61 -17.16 30.57
CA LEU A 544 25.63 -18.02 29.90
C LEU A 544 25.05 -17.39 28.63
N ALA A 545 25.23 -16.09 28.42
CA ALA A 545 24.77 -15.37 27.24
C ALA A 545 25.85 -15.23 26.16
N LEU A 546 27.09 -15.67 26.44
CA LEU A 546 28.20 -15.63 25.50
C LEU A 546 28.08 -16.78 24.51
N ASP A 547 28.11 -16.43 23.22
CA ASP A 547 28.25 -17.39 22.12
C ASP A 547 29.72 -17.46 21.69
N LYS A 548 30.30 -16.29 21.36
CA LYS A 548 31.65 -16.21 20.81
C LYS A 548 32.39 -14.94 21.23
N ILE A 549 33.70 -15.06 21.45
CA ILE A 549 34.63 -13.93 21.57
C ILE A 549 35.68 -13.99 20.46
N LEU A 550 35.79 -12.91 19.69
CA LEU A 550 36.83 -12.69 18.67
C LEU A 550 37.85 -11.69 19.23
N PHE A 551 39.11 -12.11 19.35
CA PHE A 551 40.19 -11.30 19.97
C PHE A 551 40.91 -10.36 19.00
N SER A 552 40.57 -10.40 17.71
CA SER A 552 41.15 -9.53 16.67
C SER A 552 40.14 -9.28 15.55
N ASP A 553 40.24 -8.13 14.87
CA ASP A 553 39.45 -7.80 13.67
C ASP A 553 39.92 -8.55 12.41
N SER A 554 41.02 -9.31 12.46
CA SER A 554 41.28 -10.31 11.44
C SER A 554 40.24 -11.41 11.60
N ALA A 555 39.43 -11.65 10.58
CA ALA A 555 38.19 -12.40 10.58
C ALA A 555 38.25 -13.62 9.63
N ASN A 556 39.02 -14.65 9.97
CA ASN A 556 38.75 -16.01 9.50
C ASN A 556 37.50 -16.64 10.14
N GLU A 557 36.30 -16.08 9.90
CA GLU A 557 35.01 -16.79 10.11
C GLU A 557 34.60 -17.63 8.89
N TRP A 558 35.46 -17.68 7.88
CA TRP A 558 35.17 -18.21 6.54
C TRP A 558 35.03 -19.73 6.44
N ASN A 559 35.51 -20.47 7.42
CA ASN A 559 35.41 -21.93 7.45
C ASN A 559 34.95 -22.39 8.84
N SER A 560 33.72 -22.87 8.91
CA SER A 560 33.28 -23.73 10.02
C SER A 560 33.21 -25.17 9.51
N ASP A 561 33.08 -26.13 10.43
CA ASP A 561 32.96 -27.55 10.07
C ASP A 561 31.69 -27.82 9.21
N TYR A 562 30.74 -26.87 9.20
CA TYR A 562 29.45 -26.96 8.49
C TYR A 562 29.32 -26.02 7.29
N ALA A 563 30.08 -24.93 7.21
CA ALA A 563 30.02 -23.98 6.11
C ALA A 563 31.41 -23.73 5.55
N LYS A 564 31.63 -24.19 4.32
CA LYS A 564 32.92 -24.11 3.64
C LYS A 564 32.82 -23.26 2.39
N TRP A 565 33.60 -22.18 2.36
CA TRP A 565 33.80 -21.44 1.11
C TRP A 565 34.76 -22.18 0.20
N ILE A 566 34.31 -22.43 -1.02
CA ILE A 566 35.09 -22.95 -2.13
C ILE A 566 35.21 -21.78 -3.11
N VAL A 567 36.42 -21.26 -3.19
CA VAL A 567 36.80 -20.21 -4.13
C VAL A 567 37.07 -20.89 -5.48
N GLU A 568 36.38 -20.46 -6.54
CA GLU A 568 36.49 -21.03 -7.88
C GLU A 568 37.04 -19.98 -8.86
N ALA A 569 37.59 -20.44 -9.99
CA ALA A 569 38.12 -19.57 -11.04
C ALA A 569 39.15 -18.54 -10.52
N ASN A 570 38.88 -17.23 -10.73
CA ASN A 570 39.80 -16.13 -10.41
C ASN A 570 39.48 -15.45 -9.07
N ALA A 571 38.50 -15.95 -8.32
CA ALA A 571 38.27 -15.42 -6.99
C ALA A 571 39.47 -15.70 -6.09
N GLU A 572 39.77 -14.77 -5.19
CA GLU A 572 40.85 -14.91 -4.24
C GLU A 572 40.35 -14.65 -2.83
N MET A 573 40.84 -15.46 -1.89
CA MET A 573 40.66 -15.18 -0.46
C MET A 573 41.83 -14.32 -0.03
N LYS A 574 41.56 -13.07 0.40
CA LYS A 574 42.59 -12.10 0.74
C LYS A 574 42.16 -11.23 1.90
N ASN A 575 42.98 -11.17 2.95
CA ASN A 575 42.74 -10.35 4.14
C ASN A 575 41.30 -10.51 4.66
N ASP A 576 40.89 -11.76 4.89
CA ASP A 576 39.59 -12.09 5.48
C ASP A 576 38.38 -11.61 4.66
N ARG A 577 38.56 -11.56 3.34
CA ARG A 577 37.55 -11.21 2.35
C ARG A 577 37.61 -12.18 1.20
N ILE A 578 36.45 -12.49 0.63
CA ILE A 578 36.37 -13.15 -0.67
C ILE A 578 36.28 -12.06 -1.71
N LEU A 579 37.35 -11.92 -2.50
CA LEU A 579 37.38 -11.07 -3.67
C LEU A 579 36.85 -11.87 -4.83
N VAL A 580 35.65 -11.52 -5.26
CA VAL A 580 34.94 -12.13 -6.36
C VAL A 580 35.14 -11.23 -7.57
N PRO A 581 35.92 -11.63 -8.59
CA PRO A 581 36.04 -10.87 -9.83
C PRO A 581 34.75 -10.97 -10.64
N ALA A 582 34.56 -10.05 -11.58
CA ALA A 582 33.42 -10.12 -12.49
C ALA A 582 33.48 -11.39 -13.37
N GLY A 583 32.35 -12.07 -13.54
CA GLY A 583 32.24 -13.25 -14.41
C GLY A 583 30.87 -13.94 -14.40
N ASP A 584 30.56 -14.61 -15.51
CA ASP A 584 29.27 -15.30 -15.73
C ASP A 584 29.18 -16.68 -15.08
N LYS A 585 30.32 -17.29 -14.73
CA LYS A 585 30.39 -18.53 -13.97
C LYS A 585 30.40 -18.23 -12.47
N PRO A 586 29.90 -19.14 -11.59
CA PRO A 586 30.13 -19.04 -10.16
C PRO A 586 31.61 -18.83 -9.86
N GLN A 587 31.92 -17.73 -9.19
CA GLN A 587 33.30 -17.36 -8.85
C GLN A 587 33.61 -17.73 -7.38
N ALA A 588 32.60 -17.73 -6.52
CA ALA A 588 32.72 -18.27 -5.18
C ALA A 588 31.44 -19.02 -4.82
N ARG A 589 31.59 -20.11 -4.07
CA ARG A 589 30.46 -20.82 -3.50
C ARG A 589 30.68 -21.18 -2.04
N CYS A 590 29.63 -21.09 -1.23
CA CYS A 590 29.63 -21.59 0.14
C CYS A 590 28.76 -22.84 0.19
N GLU A 591 29.34 -23.97 0.60
CA GLU A 591 28.58 -25.19 0.87
C GLU A 591 28.30 -25.28 2.37
N ILE A 592 27.01 -25.25 2.73
CA ILE A 592 26.50 -25.47 4.08
C ILE A 592 26.01 -26.91 4.18
N GLN A 593 26.71 -27.75 4.93
CA GLN A 593 26.41 -29.17 5.13
C GLN A 593 25.51 -29.37 6.35
N ASP A 594 24.62 -30.36 6.27
CA ASP A 594 23.69 -30.74 7.36
C ASP A 594 22.93 -29.56 7.98
N SER A 595 22.44 -28.66 7.11
CA SER A 595 21.71 -27.45 7.50
C SER A 595 20.47 -27.75 8.35
N PRO A 596 20.25 -27.01 9.46
CA PRO A 596 19.12 -27.21 10.37
C PRO A 596 17.77 -26.88 9.71
N GLU A 597 16.67 -27.20 10.39
CA GLU A 597 15.31 -26.81 9.97
C GLU A 597 15.14 -25.28 9.90
N LYS A 598 15.80 -24.55 10.80
CA LYS A 598 15.76 -23.09 10.86
C LYS A 598 17.18 -22.53 10.78
N LEU A 599 17.47 -21.77 9.74
CA LEU A 599 18.81 -21.30 9.38
C LEU A 599 18.82 -19.78 9.18
N ARG A 600 19.85 -19.14 9.70
CA ARG A 600 20.20 -17.73 9.49
C ARG A 600 21.58 -17.65 8.85
N ILE A 601 21.67 -16.95 7.72
CA ILE A 601 22.93 -16.67 7.00
C ILE A 601 23.11 -15.16 6.95
N GLU A 602 24.26 -14.68 7.41
CA GLU A 602 24.58 -13.25 7.49
C GLU A 602 25.93 -12.98 6.81
N PHE A 603 26.05 -11.90 6.06
CA PHE A 603 27.33 -11.42 5.51
C PHE A 603 27.24 -9.99 5.01
N ASP A 604 28.36 -9.29 5.01
CA ASP A 604 28.48 -8.01 4.33
C ASP A 604 28.99 -8.20 2.91
N ILE A 605 28.50 -7.38 2.00
CA ILE A 605 28.97 -7.33 0.62
C ILE A 605 29.21 -5.89 0.16
N ILE A 606 30.36 -5.67 -0.48
CA ILE A 606 30.67 -4.48 -1.26
C ILE A 606 30.68 -4.87 -2.73
N PHE A 607 29.97 -4.15 -3.60
CA PHE A 607 29.81 -4.53 -5.00
C PHE A 607 29.69 -3.30 -5.90
N THR A 608 30.16 -3.41 -7.15
CA THR A 608 30.30 -2.25 -8.04
C THR A 608 29.12 -2.04 -8.99
N GLU A 609 28.41 -3.10 -9.36
CA GLU A 609 27.29 -3.07 -10.32
C GLU A 609 26.19 -4.09 -9.93
N GLN A 610 25.73 -4.94 -10.86
CA GLN A 610 24.76 -5.99 -10.59
C GLN A 610 25.46 -7.29 -10.19
N MET A 611 25.13 -7.80 -9.01
CA MET A 611 25.56 -9.09 -8.51
C MET A 611 24.36 -10.05 -8.37
N LYS A 612 24.61 -11.33 -8.62
CA LYS A 612 23.65 -12.41 -8.43
C LYS A 612 24.14 -13.38 -7.36
N PHE A 613 23.31 -13.53 -6.33
CA PHE A 613 23.37 -14.57 -5.33
C PHE A 613 22.40 -15.68 -5.70
N MET A 614 22.83 -16.92 -5.56
CA MET A 614 21.97 -18.06 -5.84
C MET A 614 21.99 -19.01 -4.64
N VAL A 615 20.81 -19.38 -4.15
CA VAL A 615 20.62 -20.33 -3.04
C VAL A 615 20.02 -21.63 -3.57
N PHE A 616 20.66 -22.77 -3.29
CA PHE A 616 20.23 -24.09 -3.80
C PHE A 616 20.14 -25.14 -2.70
N SER A 617 19.25 -26.12 -2.91
CA SER A 617 19.29 -27.44 -2.28
C SER A 617 20.19 -28.38 -3.09
N LYS A 618 21.11 -29.12 -2.45
CA LYS A 618 21.96 -30.13 -3.11
C LYS A 618 21.22 -31.45 -3.40
N SER A 619 19.96 -31.39 -3.86
CA SER A 619 19.16 -32.57 -4.28
C SER A 619 19.20 -32.80 -5.80
N LYS A 620 18.83 -33.99 -6.29
CA LYS A 620 18.89 -34.38 -7.72
C LYS A 620 18.08 -33.46 -8.66
N ASP A 621 17.13 -32.68 -8.13
CA ASP A 621 16.34 -31.71 -8.87
C ASP A 621 16.85 -30.28 -8.58
N PHE A 622 17.49 -29.65 -9.56
CA PHE A 622 18.05 -28.30 -9.44
C PHE A 622 16.94 -27.24 -9.60
N LEU A 623 16.36 -26.80 -8.47
CA LEU A 623 15.56 -25.57 -8.41
C LEU A 623 16.34 -24.52 -7.60
N ASN A 624 16.42 -23.31 -8.15
CA ASN A 624 17.34 -22.26 -7.72
C ASN A 624 16.55 -21.06 -7.19
N TYR A 625 17.06 -20.40 -6.14
CA TYR A 625 16.60 -19.05 -5.76
C TYR A 625 17.64 -18.05 -6.18
N ASP A 626 17.31 -17.21 -7.16
CA ASP A 626 18.18 -16.16 -7.66
C ASP A 626 17.86 -14.82 -7.00
N ILE A 627 18.76 -14.34 -6.15
CA ILE A 627 18.70 -13.02 -5.52
C ILE A 627 19.61 -12.07 -6.31
N TYR A 628 19.05 -11.00 -6.84
CA TYR A 628 19.79 -9.98 -7.58
C TYR A 628 20.00 -8.73 -6.71
N LEU A 629 21.25 -8.29 -6.55
CA LEU A 629 21.61 -7.03 -5.90
C LEU A 629 22.19 -6.08 -6.96
N CYS A 630 21.75 -4.81 -6.99
CA CYS A 630 22.18 -3.84 -8.00
C CYS A 630 22.70 -2.53 -7.37
N ALA A 631 23.91 -2.11 -7.73
CA ALA A 631 24.48 -0.83 -7.33
C ALA A 631 24.27 0.22 -8.44
N GLY A 632 23.37 1.20 -8.25
CA GLY A 632 23.20 2.36 -9.15
C GLY A 632 21.86 2.47 -9.90
N ARG A 633 21.80 3.28 -10.98
CA ARG A 633 20.60 3.46 -11.84
C ARG A 633 20.52 2.36 -12.90
N GLU A 634 19.40 1.65 -12.92
CA GLU A 634 18.82 0.71 -13.90
C GLU A 634 19.69 0.20 -15.10
N LYS A 635 19.79 -1.12 -15.18
CA LYS A 635 19.20 -1.91 -16.28
C LYS A 635 18.37 -3.04 -15.67
N ASP A 636 17.20 -3.30 -16.24
CA ASP A 636 16.36 -4.44 -15.87
C ASP A 636 17.19 -5.73 -15.87
N PRO A 637 17.02 -6.65 -14.89
CA PRO A 637 17.57 -7.99 -15.02
C PRO A 637 16.94 -8.66 -16.25
N LEU A 638 17.76 -8.94 -17.26
CA LEU A 638 17.39 -9.71 -18.43
C LEU A 638 16.99 -11.13 -18.00
N ASN A 639 15.73 -11.48 -18.27
CA ASN A 639 15.16 -12.82 -18.06
C ASN A 639 15.88 -13.89 -18.87
N VAL A 640 16.35 -14.95 -18.22
CA VAL A 640 16.43 -16.31 -18.80
C VAL A 640 16.15 -17.36 -17.73
N GLY A 641 14.93 -17.91 -17.72
CA GLY A 641 14.60 -19.27 -17.25
C GLY A 641 14.64 -19.60 -15.74
N GLN A 642 13.47 -20.04 -15.23
CA GLN A 642 13.19 -20.70 -13.94
C GLN A 642 13.24 -19.83 -12.66
N GLY A 643 12.06 -19.36 -12.22
CA GLY A 643 11.73 -19.10 -10.82
C GLY A 643 12.30 -17.83 -10.17
N VAL A 644 11.91 -16.64 -10.65
CA VAL A 644 12.26 -15.36 -9.99
C VAL A 644 11.12 -14.92 -9.06
N MET A 645 11.42 -14.70 -7.77
CA MET A 645 10.50 -14.01 -6.86
C MET A 645 10.70 -12.49 -6.99
N TYR A 646 9.66 -11.78 -7.43
CA TYR A 646 9.61 -10.32 -7.37
C TYR A 646 9.20 -9.88 -5.97
N GLY A 647 10.18 -9.50 -5.14
CA GLY A 647 9.95 -8.48 -4.12
C GLY A 647 10.27 -7.13 -4.76
N SER A 648 9.27 -6.27 -4.97
CA SER A 648 9.52 -4.89 -5.34
C SER A 648 10.21 -4.20 -4.17
N ALA A 649 11.54 -4.17 -4.19
CA ALA A 649 12.33 -3.38 -3.28
C ALA A 649 12.37 -1.95 -3.84
N THR A 650 11.96 -0.99 -3.02
CA THR A 650 12.27 0.42 -3.16
C THR A 650 13.75 0.62 -3.57
N ARG A 651 13.98 1.62 -4.43
CA ARG A 651 15.29 1.92 -5.04
C ARG A 651 16.34 2.32 -3.99
N HIS A 652 17.04 1.36 -3.40
CA HIS A 652 18.14 1.65 -2.49
C HIS A 652 19.51 1.53 -3.19
N ARG A 653 20.32 2.59 -3.11
CA ARG A 653 21.64 2.68 -3.75
C ARG A 653 22.73 2.30 -2.74
N TYR A 654 23.02 1.01 -2.63
CA TYR A 654 24.08 0.53 -1.76
C TYR A 654 25.33 0.18 -2.58
N LYS A 655 26.49 0.73 -2.21
CA LYS A 655 27.81 0.20 -2.61
C LYS A 655 28.30 -0.87 -1.64
N GLU A 656 27.67 -0.94 -0.47
CA GLU A 656 27.92 -1.88 0.62
C GLU A 656 26.59 -2.23 1.29
N ALA A 657 26.33 -3.52 1.53
CA ALA A 657 25.12 -4.00 2.16
C ALA A 657 25.42 -5.14 3.16
N HIS A 658 24.80 -5.08 4.32
CA HIS A 658 24.68 -6.21 5.23
C HIS A 658 23.49 -7.07 4.81
N VAL A 659 23.74 -8.32 4.43
CA VAL A 659 22.75 -9.29 3.96
C VAL A 659 22.42 -10.25 5.09
N LYS A 660 21.14 -10.38 5.43
CA LYS A 660 20.63 -11.38 6.36
C LYS A 660 19.52 -12.21 5.71
N LEU A 661 19.78 -13.49 5.52
CA LEU A 661 18.85 -14.47 4.98
C LEU A 661 18.34 -15.37 6.10
N LEU A 662 17.02 -15.41 6.33
CA LEU A 662 16.37 -16.35 7.22
C LEU A 662 15.66 -17.43 6.39
N LEU A 663 15.81 -18.68 6.80
CA LEU A 663 15.21 -19.86 6.19
C LEU A 663 14.57 -20.70 7.29
N ASP A 664 13.27 -20.89 7.23
CA ASP A 664 12.52 -21.81 8.11
C ASP A 664 11.86 -22.86 7.21
N LYS A 665 12.47 -24.05 7.19
CA LYS A 665 12.06 -25.19 6.35
C LYS A 665 10.72 -25.74 6.77
N GLU A 666 10.47 -25.81 8.08
CA GLU A 666 9.24 -26.32 8.69
C GLU A 666 8.04 -25.45 8.29
N ASN A 667 8.18 -24.13 8.41
CA ASN A 667 7.12 -23.17 8.09
C ASN A 667 7.13 -22.68 6.64
N LYS A 668 8.00 -23.24 5.79
CA LYS A 668 8.17 -22.86 4.39
C LYS A 668 8.37 -21.36 4.20
N PHE A 669 9.19 -20.78 5.07
CA PHE A 669 9.41 -19.36 5.20
C PHE A 669 10.84 -18.98 4.80
N ILE A 670 10.95 -17.87 4.07
CA ILE A 670 12.21 -17.23 3.74
C ILE A 670 12.06 -15.73 3.91
N SER A 671 13.07 -15.09 4.50
CA SER A 671 13.20 -13.64 4.45
C SER A 671 14.59 -13.20 4.07
N LEU A 672 14.66 -12.11 3.31
CA LEU A 672 15.89 -11.41 2.97
C LEU A 672 15.82 -10.01 3.57
N ASN A 673 16.80 -9.69 4.40
CA ASN A 673 16.97 -8.37 4.97
C ASN A 673 18.27 -7.76 4.44
N LEU A 674 18.23 -6.48 4.06
CA LEU A 674 19.39 -5.69 3.66
C LEU A 674 19.51 -4.49 4.61
N ASN A 675 20.66 -4.29 5.23
CA ASN A 675 20.93 -3.14 6.12
C ASN A 675 19.83 -2.92 7.19
N SER A 676 19.35 -4.02 7.79
CA SER A 676 18.26 -4.05 8.78
C SER A 676 16.83 -3.78 8.26
N GLU A 677 16.63 -3.64 6.95
CA GLU A 677 15.31 -3.57 6.33
C GLU A 677 14.93 -4.93 5.73
N THR A 678 13.72 -5.41 6.02
CA THR A 678 13.18 -6.61 5.38
C THR A 678 12.75 -6.27 3.96
N ILE A 679 13.48 -6.80 2.98
CA ILE A 679 13.24 -6.56 1.55
C ILE A 679 12.27 -7.59 0.97
N LEU A 680 12.30 -8.80 1.52
CA LEU A 680 11.45 -9.90 1.11
C LEU A 680 11.13 -10.78 2.32
N ALA A 681 9.87 -11.17 2.47
CA ALA A 681 9.44 -12.18 3.42
C ALA A 681 8.23 -12.92 2.83
N THR A 682 8.28 -14.26 2.75
CA THR A 682 7.18 -15.04 2.15
C THR A 682 7.02 -16.40 2.81
N ARG A 683 5.79 -16.93 2.80
CA ARG A 683 5.40 -18.25 3.34
C ARG A 683 4.68 -19.07 2.27
N ASN A 684 4.81 -20.39 2.32
CA ASN A 684 3.98 -21.34 1.54
C ASN A 684 3.94 -21.08 0.03
N ASN A 685 5.09 -20.69 -0.55
CA ASN A 685 5.20 -20.65 -2.00
C ASN A 685 5.29 -22.09 -2.55
N LEU A 686 4.56 -22.40 -3.64
CA LEU A 686 4.53 -23.70 -4.32
C LEU A 686 5.94 -24.23 -4.69
N TRP A 687 6.95 -23.37 -4.67
CA TRP A 687 8.35 -23.66 -5.01
C TRP A 687 9.26 -24.00 -3.80
N PHE A 688 8.73 -23.99 -2.57
CA PHE A 688 9.49 -24.31 -1.34
C PHE A 688 9.67 -25.83 -1.09
N ALA A 689 8.99 -26.67 -1.86
CA ALA A 689 8.91 -28.13 -1.65
C ALA A 689 10.27 -28.87 -1.69
N HIS A 690 11.32 -28.24 -2.23
CA HIS A 690 12.66 -28.82 -2.38
C HIS A 690 13.70 -28.33 -1.35
N ILE A 691 13.54 -27.12 -0.81
CA ILE A 691 14.38 -26.61 0.29
C ILE A 691 14.00 -27.28 1.62
N GLU A 692 12.71 -27.54 1.82
CA GLU A 692 12.18 -28.29 2.99
C GLU A 692 12.90 -29.62 3.21
N LYS A 693 13.35 -30.28 2.13
CA LYS A 693 14.03 -31.58 2.17
C LYS A 693 15.55 -31.49 2.00
N ALA A 694 16.10 -30.28 1.90
CA ALA A 694 17.51 -30.06 1.63
C ALA A 694 18.35 -30.33 2.88
N LYS A 695 19.25 -31.32 2.81
CA LYS A 695 20.29 -31.48 3.83
C LYS A 695 21.38 -30.42 3.70
N ASN A 696 21.74 -30.05 2.47
CA ASN A 696 22.82 -29.10 2.21
C ASN A 696 22.29 -27.88 1.44
N ILE A 697 22.79 -26.70 1.81
CA ILE A 697 22.49 -25.42 1.15
C ILE A 697 23.75 -24.94 0.45
N LEU A 698 23.62 -24.55 -0.81
CA LEU A 698 24.70 -23.96 -1.59
C LEU A 698 24.40 -22.48 -1.82
N LEU A 699 25.35 -21.61 -1.49
CA LEU A 699 25.35 -20.20 -1.89
C LEU A 699 26.34 -20.02 -3.03
N MET A 700 25.93 -19.41 -4.13
CA MET A 700 26.83 -19.10 -5.24
C MET A 700 26.77 -17.63 -5.61
N VAL A 701 27.95 -17.09 -5.94
CA VAL A 701 28.14 -15.68 -6.26
C VAL A 701 28.65 -15.57 -7.69
N LYS A 702 27.96 -14.77 -8.51
CA LYS A 702 28.33 -14.46 -9.91
C LYS A 702 27.90 -13.05 -10.31
N GLY A 703 28.38 -12.56 -11.45
CA GLY A 703 28.04 -11.23 -11.98
C GLY A 703 29.19 -10.25 -11.81
N ALA A 704 28.93 -9.04 -11.31
CA ALA A 704 29.93 -8.00 -11.11
C ALA A 704 30.98 -8.35 -10.05
N SER A 705 32.07 -7.58 -10.02
CA SER A 705 33.06 -7.71 -8.96
C SER A 705 32.44 -7.38 -7.59
N ALA A 706 32.73 -8.21 -6.59
CA ALA A 706 32.35 -7.95 -5.22
C ALA A 706 33.40 -8.38 -4.22
N GLN A 707 33.24 -7.86 -3.02
CA GLN A 707 33.99 -8.24 -1.85
C GLN A 707 32.98 -8.66 -0.77
N ILE A 708 33.06 -9.91 -0.34
CA ILE A 708 32.25 -10.43 0.76
C ILE A 708 33.09 -10.35 2.04
N LYS A 709 32.47 -10.02 3.17
CA LYS A 709 33.08 -10.08 4.52
C LYS A 709 32.06 -10.49 5.59
N ASN A 710 32.54 -10.82 6.80
CA ASN A 710 31.69 -11.11 7.97
C ASN A 710 30.65 -12.22 7.73
N PHE A 711 31.02 -13.28 7.00
CA PHE A 711 30.11 -14.38 6.71
C PHE A 711 29.86 -15.24 7.94
N THR A 712 28.59 -15.45 8.29
CA THR A 712 28.18 -16.33 9.38
C THR A 712 26.99 -17.20 8.97
N VAL A 713 26.96 -18.42 9.52
CA VAL A 713 25.83 -19.34 9.45
C VAL A 713 25.46 -19.74 10.88
N SER A 714 24.19 -19.59 11.23
CA SER A 714 23.63 -19.90 12.56
C SER A 714 22.23 -20.49 12.41
N ARG A 715 21.66 -21.04 13.47
CA ARG A 715 20.23 -21.31 13.56
C ARG A 715 19.45 -19.99 13.61
N GLU A 716 18.18 -20.02 13.23
CA GLU A 716 17.35 -18.80 13.19
C GLU A 716 17.22 -18.11 14.54
N ASP A 717 17.26 -18.87 15.64
CA ASP A 717 17.27 -18.36 17.02
C ASP A 717 18.57 -17.63 17.41
N GLY A 718 19.56 -17.61 16.53
CA GLY A 718 20.86 -16.97 16.73
C GLY A 718 21.97 -17.91 17.22
N SER A 719 21.65 -19.16 17.59
CA SER A 719 22.65 -20.13 18.06
C SER A 719 23.54 -20.63 16.92
N VAL A 720 24.85 -20.78 17.15
CA VAL A 720 25.80 -21.24 16.12
C VAL A 720 25.63 -22.76 15.90
N LEU A 721 25.94 -23.24 14.69
CA LEU A 721 25.76 -24.66 14.33
C LEU A 721 26.86 -25.59 14.85
N ASP A 722 27.94 -25.03 15.41
CA ASP A 722 29.07 -25.78 15.96
C ASP A 722 28.75 -26.17 17.41
N VAL A 723 27.89 -27.18 17.57
CA VAL A 723 27.44 -27.65 18.88
C VAL A 723 28.52 -28.53 19.49
N SER A 724 29.57 -27.91 20.03
CA SER A 724 30.55 -28.60 20.86
C SER A 724 30.00 -28.77 22.29
N ASP A 725 30.23 -29.95 22.86
CA ASP A 725 29.94 -30.23 24.27
C ASP A 725 30.89 -29.49 25.23
N GLU A 726 31.97 -28.92 24.69
CA GLU A 726 33.05 -28.23 25.41
C GLU A 726 33.33 -26.86 24.73
N ASP A 727 33.95 -25.94 25.44
CA ASP A 727 34.43 -24.69 24.85
C ASP A 727 35.58 -25.00 23.86
N VAL A 728 35.74 -24.19 22.82
CA VAL A 728 36.77 -24.39 21.78
C VAL A 728 37.54 -23.11 21.54
N ILE A 729 38.85 -23.15 21.76
CA ILE A 729 39.79 -22.12 21.34
C ILE A 729 40.32 -22.48 19.96
N SER A 730 40.17 -21.58 18.98
CA SER A 730 40.99 -21.63 17.77
C SER A 730 42.10 -20.60 17.88
N LEU A 731 43.32 -21.03 17.59
CA LEU A 731 44.51 -20.20 17.57
C LEU A 731 44.71 -19.57 16.18
N LYS A 732 45.52 -18.50 16.11
CA LYS A 732 45.81 -17.80 14.86
C LYS A 732 46.58 -18.64 13.82
N ASN A 733 47.18 -19.75 14.25
CA ASN A 733 47.81 -20.75 13.38
C ASN A 733 46.85 -21.87 12.97
N GLU A 734 45.54 -21.68 13.16
CA GLU A 734 44.44 -22.61 12.79
C GLU A 734 44.31 -23.85 13.69
N ASP A 735 45.17 -24.02 14.70
CA ASP A 735 45.03 -25.10 15.69
C ASP A 735 43.77 -24.88 16.55
N LYS A 736 43.06 -25.97 16.85
CA LYS A 736 41.88 -25.97 17.74
C LYS A 736 42.18 -26.74 19.02
N ILE A 737 41.75 -26.20 20.17
CA ILE A 737 41.88 -26.83 21.49
C ILE A 737 40.49 -26.87 22.13
N ALA A 738 40.01 -28.07 22.45
CA ALA A 738 38.73 -28.28 23.13
C ALA A 738 38.94 -28.47 24.65
N GLY A 739 38.04 -27.92 25.45
CA GLY A 739 38.17 -27.90 26.91
C GLY A 739 37.23 -26.91 27.57
N LYS A 740 37.57 -26.42 28.77
CA LYS A 740 36.75 -25.43 29.48
C LYS A 740 37.54 -24.15 29.75
N VAL A 741 36.98 -23.00 29.38
CA VAL A 741 37.57 -21.73 29.80
C VAL A 741 37.34 -21.54 31.31
N GLN A 742 38.38 -21.20 32.05
CA GLN A 742 38.26 -20.97 33.49
C GLN A 742 38.24 -19.48 33.81
N ASP A 743 39.13 -18.73 33.17
CA ASP A 743 39.36 -17.32 33.46
C ASP A 743 39.97 -16.62 32.24
N ILE A 744 39.62 -15.36 32.04
CA ILE A 744 40.37 -14.43 31.20
C ILE A 744 40.77 -13.28 32.11
N SER A 745 42.07 -13.16 32.40
CA SER A 745 42.61 -12.08 33.22
C SER A 745 43.90 -11.54 32.60
N GLY A 746 43.97 -10.22 32.46
CA GLY A 746 45.09 -9.57 31.79
C GLY A 746 45.16 -9.94 30.30
N LYS A 747 46.31 -10.43 29.83
CA LYS A 747 46.56 -10.78 28.41
C LYS A 747 46.47 -12.28 28.13
N ASN A 748 46.04 -13.11 29.07
CA ASN A 748 45.99 -14.56 28.90
C ASN A 748 44.60 -15.14 29.19
N VAL A 749 44.34 -16.32 28.61
CA VAL A 749 43.16 -17.15 28.80
C VAL A 749 43.58 -18.44 29.47
N LYS A 750 43.07 -18.68 30.69
CA LYS A 750 43.24 -19.95 31.40
C LYS A 750 42.21 -20.95 30.91
N PHE A 751 42.69 -22.05 30.36
CA PHE A 751 41.88 -23.03 29.66
C PHE A 751 42.23 -24.45 30.12
N ASP A 752 41.24 -25.21 30.58
CA ASP A 752 41.40 -26.60 30.98
C ASP A 752 41.17 -27.50 29.77
N ALA A 753 42.25 -27.82 29.05
CA ALA A 753 42.19 -28.61 27.83
C ALA A 753 41.93 -30.08 28.16
N LYS A 754 40.98 -30.69 27.44
CA LYS A 754 40.51 -32.05 27.70
C LYS A 754 41.64 -33.10 27.74
N ASP A 755 42.64 -32.95 26.89
CA ASP A 755 43.72 -33.91 26.69
C ASP A 755 45.10 -33.40 27.16
N ALA A 756 45.19 -32.16 27.64
CA ALA A 756 46.47 -31.52 28.01
C ALA A 756 46.45 -30.85 29.41
N GLY A 757 45.31 -30.85 30.10
CA GLY A 757 45.14 -30.20 31.40
C GLY A 757 45.16 -28.67 31.30
N GLN A 758 45.55 -27.99 32.38
CA GLN A 758 45.52 -26.53 32.45
C GLN A 758 46.56 -25.89 31.53
N LEU A 759 46.09 -25.02 30.64
CA LEU A 759 46.87 -24.18 29.74
C LEU A 759 46.64 -22.70 30.08
N ASP A 760 47.71 -21.92 29.98
CA ASP A 760 47.64 -20.46 30.04
C ASP A 760 48.04 -19.91 28.66
N ILE A 761 47.05 -19.48 27.88
CA ILE A 761 47.21 -19.15 26.46
C ILE A 761 47.16 -17.63 26.29
N PRO A 762 48.21 -16.98 25.75
CA PRO A 762 48.16 -15.55 25.46
C PRO A 762 47.00 -15.21 24.50
N ALA A 763 46.16 -14.26 24.88
CA ALA A 763 44.99 -13.80 24.12
C ALA A 763 45.38 -13.33 22.71
N GLU A 764 46.57 -12.77 22.54
CA GLU A 764 47.11 -12.37 21.23
C GLU A 764 47.35 -13.55 20.27
N ARG A 765 47.45 -14.79 20.77
CA ARG A 765 47.57 -16.02 19.96
C ARG A 765 46.22 -16.64 19.67
N ILE A 766 45.19 -16.27 20.42
CA ILE A 766 43.83 -16.75 20.23
C ILE A 766 43.19 -15.96 19.11
N TYR A 767 42.55 -16.69 18.22
CA TYR A 767 41.79 -16.14 17.13
C TYR A 767 40.31 -16.02 17.56
N VAL A 768 39.71 -17.13 17.98
CA VAL A 768 38.32 -17.18 18.46
C VAL A 768 38.20 -18.10 19.67
N LEU A 769 37.31 -17.73 20.59
CA LEU A 769 36.82 -18.59 21.66
C LEU A 769 35.31 -18.81 21.45
N ASN A 770 34.93 -20.06 21.19
CA ASN A 770 33.53 -20.50 21.11
C ASN A 770 33.12 -21.14 22.44
N PHE A 771 31.99 -20.74 22.99
CA PHE A 771 31.44 -21.32 24.22
C PHE A 771 30.50 -22.49 23.91
N SER A 772 30.44 -23.46 24.83
CA SER A 772 29.57 -24.63 24.67
C SER A 772 28.07 -24.32 24.81
N ASP A 773 27.26 -24.91 23.92
CA ASP A 773 25.80 -24.72 23.86
C ASP A 773 25.02 -25.45 24.97
N LYS A 774 25.61 -26.46 25.63
CA LYS A 774 24.95 -27.21 26.70
C LYS A 774 24.62 -26.35 27.92
N ALA A 775 25.39 -25.29 28.17
CA ALA A 775 25.13 -24.33 29.24
C ALA A 775 24.07 -23.27 28.86
N ALA A 776 23.89 -22.98 27.56
CA ALA A 776 23.08 -21.87 27.03
C ALA A 776 21.55 -22.12 27.01
N LYS A 777 21.07 -23.31 27.40
CA LYS A 777 19.65 -23.70 27.24
C LYS A 777 18.65 -23.07 28.22
N LYS A 778 19.05 -22.18 29.12
CA LYS A 778 18.08 -21.31 29.82
C LYS A 778 17.92 -20.02 29.03
N LYS A 779 17.02 -20.09 28.03
CA LYS A 779 16.35 -19.00 27.31
C LYS A 779 16.45 -17.68 28.11
N THR A 780 17.47 -16.85 27.86
CA THR A 780 17.53 -15.46 28.32
C THR A 780 16.55 -14.67 27.48
N VAL A 781 15.26 -14.95 27.70
CA VAL A 781 14.14 -14.26 27.06
C VAL A 781 14.13 -12.87 27.67
N ALA A 782 14.36 -11.87 26.83
CA ALA A 782 14.12 -10.50 27.21
C ALA A 782 12.64 -10.39 27.62
N GLY A 783 12.36 -9.82 28.79
CA GLY A 783 11.03 -9.77 29.37
C GLY A 783 10.04 -8.95 28.53
N LYS A 784 8.81 -8.80 29.02
CA LYS A 784 7.76 -8.01 28.34
C LYS A 784 8.14 -6.55 28.07
N ASN A 785 9.22 -6.06 28.66
CA ASN A 785 9.72 -4.69 28.53
C ASN A 785 11.00 -4.62 27.71
N SER A 786 11.28 -5.66 26.91
CA SER A 786 12.49 -5.72 26.12
C SER A 786 12.52 -4.63 25.06
N VAL A 787 13.68 -4.00 24.96
CA VAL A 787 14.00 -3.10 23.86
C VAL A 787 15.32 -3.53 23.25
N THR A 788 15.43 -3.37 21.93
CA THR A 788 16.71 -3.49 21.23
C THR A 788 17.17 -2.11 20.82
N VAL A 789 18.32 -1.71 21.35
CA VAL A 789 19.01 -0.48 20.95
C VAL A 789 19.97 -0.81 19.81
N CYS A 790 19.82 -0.10 18.70
CA CYS A 790 20.75 -0.13 17.57
C CYS A 790 21.63 1.12 17.60
N PHE A 791 22.93 0.95 17.33
CA PHE A 791 23.91 2.03 17.32
C PHE A 791 24.18 2.50 15.89
N ASN A 792 24.40 3.81 15.71
CA ASN A 792 24.59 4.36 14.36
C ASN A 792 25.95 3.94 13.77
N GLY A 793 25.92 3.42 12.54
CA GLY A 793 27.09 3.13 11.72
C GLY A 793 27.64 1.71 11.80
N TYR A 794 27.05 0.81 12.61
CA TYR A 794 27.62 -0.51 12.91
C TYR A 794 26.56 -1.59 13.19
N GLU A 795 26.98 -2.87 13.14
CA GLU A 795 26.16 -4.05 13.47
C GLU A 795 25.87 -4.21 14.99
N GLU A 796 26.41 -3.32 15.83
CA GLU A 796 26.25 -3.43 17.28
C GLU A 796 24.79 -3.25 17.68
N THR A 797 24.31 -4.14 18.55
CA THR A 797 22.96 -4.10 19.10
C THR A 797 22.99 -4.55 20.55
N ALA A 798 22.10 -3.99 21.36
CA ALA A 798 21.94 -4.41 22.74
C ALA A 798 20.45 -4.58 23.06
N THR A 799 20.05 -5.82 23.37
CA THR A 799 18.70 -6.15 23.81
C THR A 799 18.67 -6.35 25.32
N PHE A 800 17.82 -5.59 26.01
CA PHE A 800 17.71 -5.61 27.47
C PHE A 800 16.31 -5.19 27.93
N ASP A 801 15.95 -5.48 29.17
CA ASP A 801 14.71 -4.94 29.75
C ASP A 801 14.91 -3.48 30.12
N LEU A 802 14.09 -2.61 29.53
CA LEU A 802 14.16 -1.18 29.75
C LEU A 802 13.76 -0.86 31.20
N SER A 803 14.61 -0.10 31.90
CA SER A 803 14.34 0.38 33.25
C SER A 803 14.11 1.89 33.30
N GLU A 804 14.87 2.67 32.52
CA GLU A 804 14.76 4.13 32.48
C GLU A 804 15.08 4.64 31.08
N TYR A 805 14.26 5.56 30.59
CA TYR A 805 14.57 6.46 29.49
C TYR A 805 14.52 7.89 30.02
N SER A 806 15.65 8.60 30.01
CA SER A 806 15.75 9.94 30.60
C SER A 806 16.29 10.95 29.60
N VAL A 807 15.41 11.85 29.16
CA VAL A 807 15.79 12.99 28.33
C VAL A 807 16.67 13.96 29.12
N GLU A 808 16.42 14.14 30.42
CA GLU A 808 17.25 15.03 31.26
C GLU A 808 18.68 14.52 31.39
N LYS A 809 18.84 13.20 31.66
CA LYS A 809 20.17 12.58 31.79
C LYS A 809 20.77 12.16 30.43
N GLN A 810 20.04 12.33 29.33
CA GLN A 810 20.43 11.92 27.97
C GLN A 810 20.88 10.45 27.89
N LEU A 811 20.14 9.55 28.53
CA LEU A 811 20.47 8.12 28.57
C LEU A 811 19.25 7.20 28.47
N VAL A 812 19.51 6.00 27.96
CA VAL A 812 18.62 4.84 28.03
C VAL A 812 19.31 3.75 28.84
N SER A 813 18.65 3.19 29.84
CA SER A 813 19.26 2.21 30.75
C SER A 813 18.32 1.08 31.12
N GLY A 814 18.93 -0.05 31.45
CA GLY A 814 18.23 -1.30 31.73
C GLY A 814 19.15 -2.38 32.24
N GLY A 815 18.66 -3.60 32.18
CA GLY A 815 19.37 -4.81 32.59
C GLY A 815 18.45 -6.01 32.52
N GLY A 816 18.93 -7.18 32.92
CA GLY A 816 18.16 -8.42 32.92
C GLY A 816 18.60 -9.40 31.84
N GLY A 817 18.57 -10.70 32.20
CA GLY A 817 18.93 -11.84 31.35
C GLY A 817 20.41 -11.87 30.94
N ILE A 818 20.78 -10.99 30.00
CA ILE A 818 22.07 -10.93 29.31
C ILE A 818 23.01 -9.92 29.95
N PHE A 819 22.50 -8.72 30.26
CA PHE A 819 23.27 -7.61 30.81
C PHE A 819 22.93 -7.41 32.29
N GLU A 820 23.93 -7.23 33.17
CA GLU A 820 23.69 -6.91 34.59
C GLU A 820 23.04 -5.52 34.73
N LYS A 821 23.74 -4.50 34.23
CA LYS A 821 23.28 -3.12 34.14
C LYS A 821 23.92 -2.48 32.94
N ILE A 822 23.12 -1.83 32.11
CA ILE A 822 23.56 -1.12 30.91
C ILE A 822 23.01 0.31 30.93
N SER A 823 23.81 1.28 30.52
CA SER A 823 23.42 2.69 30.43
C SER A 823 24.07 3.27 29.19
N ILE A 824 23.25 3.61 28.21
CA ILE A 824 23.69 4.03 26.87
C ILE A 824 23.34 5.51 26.70
N PRO A 825 24.30 6.37 26.34
CA PRO A 825 24.01 7.76 25.99
C PRO A 825 23.09 7.85 24.77
N MET A 826 22.03 8.66 24.83
CA MET A 826 21.07 8.79 23.73
C MET A 826 21.71 9.34 22.44
N GLY A 827 22.77 10.12 22.56
CA GLY A 827 23.46 10.74 21.42
C GLY A 827 24.12 9.76 20.44
N ILE A 828 24.24 8.48 20.79
CA ILE A 828 24.80 7.42 19.93
C ILE A 828 23.75 6.37 19.52
N VAL A 829 22.51 6.50 20.01
CA VAL A 829 21.40 5.63 19.66
C VAL A 829 20.88 6.03 18.29
N ASP A 830 20.84 5.06 17.37
CA ASP A 830 20.22 5.22 16.06
C ASP A 830 18.74 4.86 16.10
N LYS A 831 18.40 3.77 16.79
CA LYS A 831 17.04 3.26 16.83
C LYS A 831 16.79 2.46 18.09
N ILE A 832 15.58 2.54 18.61
CA ILE A 832 15.05 1.69 19.67
C ILE A 832 13.90 0.89 19.07
N VAL A 833 14.04 -0.44 19.04
CA VAL A 833 12.98 -1.36 18.65
C VAL A 833 12.27 -1.84 19.91
N PHE A 834 10.94 -1.76 19.93
CA PHE A 834 10.12 -2.20 21.06
C PHE A 834 9.60 -3.63 20.81
N GLY A 835 9.75 -4.52 21.81
CA GLY A 835 9.25 -5.90 21.75
C GLY A 835 10.02 -6.77 20.75
N SER A 836 11.01 -7.51 21.26
CA SER A 836 12.02 -8.21 20.44
C SER A 836 11.71 -9.66 20.05
N ASP A 837 10.56 -10.23 20.40
CA ASP A 837 10.20 -11.60 20.02
C ASP A 837 8.99 -11.63 19.08
N GLU A 838 9.20 -12.05 17.82
CA GLU A 838 8.14 -12.39 16.86
C GLU A 838 7.21 -13.50 17.40
N GLU A 839 7.66 -14.34 18.34
CA GLU A 839 6.83 -15.36 19.00
C GLU A 839 5.67 -14.76 19.83
N GLN A 840 5.75 -13.50 20.26
CA GLN A 840 4.68 -12.84 21.02
C GLN A 840 3.71 -12.02 20.15
N ARG A 841 3.95 -11.96 18.83
CA ARG A 841 3.15 -11.18 17.87
C ARG A 841 2.18 -12.03 17.02
N GLN A 842 1.86 -13.26 17.44
CA GLN A 842 0.82 -14.11 16.83
C GLN A 842 -0.53 -13.95 17.51
#